data_AF-A0A1D2NLX4-F1
#
_entry.id   AF-A0A1D2NLX4-F1
#
_cell.length_a   1.000
_cell.length_b   1.000
_cell.length_c   1.000
_cell.angle_alpha   90.00
_cell.angle_beta   90.00
_cell.angle_gamma   90.00
#
_symmetry.space_group_name_H-M   'P 1'
#
loop_
_entity.id
_entity.type
_entity.pdbx_description
1 polymer ?
#
loop_
_entity_poly.entity_id
_entity_poly.type
_entity_poly.pdbx_seq_one_letter_code
_entity_poly.pdbx_strand_id
1 'polypeptide(L)'
;MQRWIYIICIHNTSESNNFGGIIFNIDKVENSKIVILVWTPYFGRRNGDALSIMAIHNNSYPECFRDCEITYDRNRVLEAHALVFHAWSKDLAMSDLPKNRTVSQLWVLLEQESPILARKDLDSFSGLFNWTMTYRKDSDVFHPYGKIVSLVDGVNKLDSKLDAFLSGKTKLVVGVISKCSTDSKREVLIDQLKKQGVPVDIFGKCGVEICRHGSDSSCSESEVWTKLSQDYKFYFAFENAICLDYVTEKLFRTLELGLVPVVYGGANYSQIAPPNSFIDVNDFKTPKELADFLRYLDRNPEEYKKFFEWRKKYKVMTGDGWCTLCKKLRNHELKRRLKERLVPKTYDKLKNWWFQYPFSSAKEERKLAICRCIKKVTNMAHRKIFILFFAVFLFLILYTILNVYVSVEFRLLSSEDGKEGLSWKLSLPATASQLFNFFNGSAEQVSLFLNETKDATLDTLVLRYDAACRIPKLDPFHSSIKHLLSKRSFTCEKEGYSLLFKSTLNSTLVPLKTLDLMENLGIKSCCYKTISRKDDSDKSYELSETCYPVSLLEFTVVPIEHDYLAISCEFRSNSSNSTSGNGTLISGNGTSTSVNGTFTKIVDMHAFVHLNASVKALVQNITEERLKGSNQNSTQKLVNVLVLGLDTFSRMSFIRQMPKSHSFLLNELDAVEIKGYNKIAHNTFLNVLATLTSLNDVMEKDINSSCKVNNMFDNCPFIWKNYSQHGFLTSYGEDGATIGNFNYLQKGFKTPPTDFYLRHFSLAADKLIKHSRMCFGPRFSHEVLLDYIQKFTYAMGSDNRYFQFIWSTALAHDYLNHGQFGDQPLRSTLEWLNNEGYLNQTILIVMSDHGHRFGGIMKYIQGLLENRMPLLYYVLPSWFKEKYARAYQNLKSNQDLLTTPFDLHETLKDLVTLESITAEQLWQREMILKNHENNSALPRGISHFLPIPLSRTCRMAGIENSYCVCRSLTDISTDNLAVRQAVYYAVYFINSIVSKYPQCAILSLGTVTGAMAGVGISGEEDYQINFETTPGDASLSATILRDKNGIWRVSGTIARINQYGNDSHCVENREAKMYCFCKDMASGLNLQP
;
A
#
# COMPACT_ATOMS: atom_id res chain seq x y z
N MET A 1 -12.52 46.41 15.10
CA MET A 1 -13.69 47.00 15.80
C MET A 1 -14.88 46.07 15.66
N GLN A 2 -15.77 46.11 16.67
CA GLN A 2 -16.77 45.12 17.08
C GLN A 2 -18.03 45.00 16.18
N ARG A 3 -18.63 43.79 16.23
CA ARG A 3 -20.09 43.42 16.19
C ARG A 3 -20.87 43.83 14.91
N TRP A 4 -21.74 42.98 14.34
CA TRP A 4 -23.07 42.64 14.86
C TRP A 4 -23.65 41.33 14.27
N ILE A 5 -24.58 40.77 15.05
CA ILE A 5 -25.44 39.58 14.89
C ILE A 5 -26.57 39.84 13.87
N TYR A 6 -27.04 38.80 13.16
CA TYR A 6 -28.45 38.71 12.74
C TYR A 6 -29.05 37.33 13.03
N ILE A 7 -30.07 37.36 13.88
CA ILE A 7 -31.13 36.37 14.06
C ILE A 7 -32.22 36.71 13.04
N ILE A 8 -32.81 35.73 12.35
CA ILE A 8 -34.18 35.86 11.83
C ILE A 8 -34.98 34.61 12.18
N CYS A 9 -36.08 34.87 12.90
CA CYS A 9 -37.16 33.97 13.25
C CYS A 9 -38.13 33.76 12.09
N ILE A 10 -38.83 32.63 12.17
CA ILE A 10 -40.00 32.24 11.39
C ILE A 10 -41.14 33.25 11.54
N HIS A 11 -41.71 33.71 10.42
CA HIS A 11 -43.08 34.21 10.40
C HIS A 11 -43.88 33.65 9.21
N ASN A 12 -45.11 33.29 9.57
CA ASN A 12 -46.12 32.61 8.81
C ASN A 12 -47.03 33.68 8.20
N THR A 13 -47.20 33.71 6.87
CA THR A 13 -48.32 34.42 6.24
C THR A 13 -48.88 33.58 5.09
N SER A 14 -50.16 33.24 5.26
CA SER A 14 -51.07 32.65 4.30
C SER A 14 -51.26 33.54 3.08
N GLU A 15 -51.15 32.98 1.87
CA GLU A 15 -52.13 33.19 0.81
C GLU A 15 -51.94 32.19 -0.34
N SER A 16 -53.07 31.62 -0.75
CA SER A 16 -53.26 30.58 -1.75
C SER A 16 -53.04 31.07 -3.17
N ASN A 17 -52.37 30.28 -4.02
CA ASN A 17 -52.89 29.90 -5.34
C ASN A 17 -52.15 28.69 -5.94
N ASN A 18 -52.94 27.75 -6.44
CA ASN A 18 -52.57 26.42 -6.91
C ASN A 18 -51.61 26.43 -8.11
N PHE A 19 -50.47 25.76 -7.98
CA PHE A 19 -49.86 24.97 -9.04
C PHE A 19 -49.56 23.57 -8.48
N GLY A 20 -50.20 22.55 -9.06
CA GLY A 20 -50.02 21.15 -8.69
C GLY A 20 -48.63 20.65 -9.06
N GLY A 21 -47.72 20.71 -8.10
CA GLY A 21 -46.44 20.01 -8.11
C GLY A 21 -46.30 19.27 -6.79
N ILE A 22 -46.00 17.96 -6.84
CA ILE A 22 -45.71 17.16 -5.65
C ILE A 22 -44.39 17.67 -5.06
N ILE A 23 -44.48 18.63 -4.15
CA ILE A 23 -43.38 19.05 -3.29
C ILE A 23 -43.19 17.94 -2.26
N PHE A 24 -42.12 17.15 -2.39
CA PHE A 24 -41.65 16.35 -1.28
C PHE A 24 -41.12 17.30 -0.22
N ASN A 25 -41.87 17.42 0.87
CA ASN A 25 -41.59 18.31 1.98
C ASN A 25 -40.38 17.76 2.78
N ILE A 26 -39.17 18.22 2.47
CA ILE A 26 -37.90 17.78 3.09
C ILE A 26 -37.89 18.06 4.60
N ASP A 27 -38.56 19.12 5.06
CA ASP A 27 -38.67 19.49 6.48
C ASP A 27 -39.45 18.46 7.33
N LYS A 28 -40.34 17.67 6.70
CA LYS A 28 -41.04 16.57 7.39
C LYS A 28 -40.18 15.32 7.55
N VAL A 29 -39.07 15.20 6.80
CA VAL A 29 -38.17 14.05 6.84
C VAL A 29 -37.07 14.22 7.88
N GLU A 30 -36.61 15.45 8.14
CA GLU A 30 -35.64 15.71 9.21
C GLU A 30 -36.20 15.51 10.62
N ASN A 31 -37.54 15.59 10.79
CA ASN A 31 -38.22 15.44 12.08
C ASN A 31 -38.76 14.01 12.37
N SER A 32 -38.46 12.99 11.55
CA SER A 32 -38.95 11.63 11.85
C SER A 32 -38.02 10.88 12.80
N LYS A 33 -38.53 10.56 13.99
CA LYS A 33 -37.85 9.81 15.05
C LYS A 33 -37.44 8.40 14.56
N ILE A 34 -36.16 8.05 14.71
CA ILE A 34 -35.66 6.71 14.38
C ILE A 34 -35.90 5.77 15.55
N VAL A 35 -36.62 4.67 15.31
CA VAL A 35 -36.94 3.68 16.35
C VAL A 35 -35.98 2.48 16.25
N ILE A 36 -35.24 2.22 17.32
CA ILE A 36 -34.34 1.07 17.47
C ILE A 36 -34.96 0.14 18.50
N LEU A 37 -35.38 -1.04 18.08
CA LEU A 37 -35.93 -2.06 18.97
C LEU A 37 -34.81 -3.00 19.42
N VAL A 38 -34.47 -2.98 20.70
CA VAL A 38 -33.57 -3.99 21.27
C VAL A 38 -34.41 -5.24 21.55
N TRP A 39 -34.22 -6.25 20.71
CA TRP A 39 -35.12 -7.40 20.66
C TRP A 39 -34.86 -8.40 21.79
N THR A 40 -33.60 -8.64 22.11
CA THR A 40 -33.18 -9.61 23.12
C THR A 40 -32.84 -8.92 24.44
N PRO A 41 -32.83 -9.65 25.58
CA PRO A 41 -32.17 -9.16 26.79
C PRO A 41 -30.69 -8.85 26.53
N TYR A 42 -30.08 -8.10 27.44
CA TYR A 42 -28.63 -7.90 27.50
C TYR A 42 -28.11 -8.51 28.80
N PHE A 43 -27.36 -9.60 28.68
CA PHE A 43 -26.95 -10.49 29.78
C PHE A 43 -28.12 -10.94 30.68
N GLY A 44 -29.24 -11.35 30.06
CA GLY A 44 -30.44 -11.84 30.74
C GLY A 44 -31.33 -10.77 31.37
N ARG A 45 -30.94 -9.48 31.29
CA ARG A 45 -31.71 -8.36 31.85
C ARG A 45 -32.55 -7.70 30.77
N ARG A 46 -33.88 -7.68 30.93
CA ARG A 46 -34.82 -7.07 29.95
C ARG A 46 -35.01 -5.57 30.14
N ASN A 47 -35.06 -5.07 31.37
CA ASN A 47 -35.46 -3.66 31.64
C ASN A 47 -34.57 -2.87 32.62
N GLY A 48 -33.70 -3.51 33.42
CA GLY A 48 -33.00 -2.85 34.54
C GLY A 48 -31.75 -2.04 34.17
N ASP A 49 -31.01 -2.44 33.13
CA ASP A 49 -29.79 -1.75 32.67
C ASP A 49 -29.96 -1.01 31.35
N ALA A 50 -31.12 -1.13 30.70
CA ALA A 50 -31.42 -0.40 29.47
C ALA A 50 -31.48 1.12 29.70
N LEU A 51 -32.13 1.53 30.81
CA LEU A 51 -32.18 2.91 31.26
C LEU A 51 -30.80 3.42 31.70
N SER A 52 -29.92 2.56 32.22
CA SER A 52 -28.55 2.94 32.58
C SER A 52 -27.64 3.03 31.35
N ILE A 53 -27.74 2.13 30.37
CA ILE A 53 -27.08 2.24 29.06
C ILE A 53 -27.51 3.55 28.38
N MET A 54 -28.82 3.83 28.31
CA MET A 54 -29.32 5.09 27.75
C MET A 54 -28.90 6.29 28.60
N ALA A 55 -28.93 6.24 29.93
CA ALA A 55 -28.49 7.36 30.77
C ALA A 55 -26.98 7.66 30.61
N ILE A 56 -26.13 6.63 30.55
CA ILE A 56 -24.68 6.77 30.35
C ILE A 56 -24.40 7.37 28.97
N HIS A 57 -25.03 6.85 27.91
CA HIS A 57 -24.81 7.36 26.56
C HIS A 57 -25.49 8.72 26.32
N ASN A 58 -26.65 8.99 26.92
CA ASN A 58 -27.30 10.31 26.87
C ASN A 58 -26.48 11.38 27.59
N ASN A 59 -25.85 11.04 28.72
CA ASN A 59 -24.98 11.99 29.43
C ASN A 59 -23.67 12.24 28.68
N SER A 60 -23.08 11.21 28.06
CA SER A 60 -21.84 11.35 27.29
C SER A 60 -22.04 11.92 25.88
N TYR A 61 -23.22 11.72 25.28
CA TYR A 61 -23.55 12.07 23.88
C TYR A 61 -24.99 12.58 23.71
N PRO A 62 -25.40 13.65 24.42
CA PRO A 62 -26.79 14.12 24.45
C PRO A 62 -27.32 14.57 23.08
N GLU A 63 -26.45 15.04 22.19
CA GLU A 63 -26.81 15.45 20.84
C GLU A 63 -27.24 14.29 19.94
N CYS A 64 -26.79 13.06 20.21
CA CYS A 64 -27.09 11.92 19.34
C CYS A 64 -28.49 11.33 19.55
N PHE A 65 -29.08 11.50 20.73
CA PHE A 65 -30.33 10.82 21.11
C PHE A 65 -31.56 11.72 21.05
N ARG A 66 -31.44 12.95 20.51
CA ARG A 66 -32.60 13.83 20.30
C ARG A 66 -33.59 13.25 19.29
N ASP A 67 -33.08 12.57 18.26
CA ASP A 67 -33.87 12.10 17.11
C ASP A 67 -33.98 10.55 17.02
N CYS A 68 -33.52 9.83 18.05
CA CYS A 68 -33.55 8.37 18.12
C CYS A 68 -34.24 7.89 19.40
N GLU A 69 -35.15 6.93 19.24
CA GLU A 69 -35.77 6.20 20.33
C GLU A 69 -35.24 4.78 20.38
N ILE A 70 -34.68 4.38 21.52
CA ILE A 70 -34.39 2.98 21.80
C ILE A 70 -35.54 2.43 22.65
N THR A 71 -36.15 1.35 22.22
CA THR A 71 -37.26 0.70 22.92
C THR A 71 -37.03 -0.81 23.02
N TYR A 72 -37.66 -1.44 24.01
CA TYR A 72 -37.70 -2.89 24.21
C TYR A 72 -39.12 -3.44 23.98
N ASP A 73 -40.08 -2.57 23.63
CA ASP A 73 -41.45 -2.96 23.37
C ASP A 73 -41.55 -3.71 22.03
N ARG A 74 -41.59 -5.03 22.12
CA ARG A 74 -41.69 -5.92 20.95
C ARG A 74 -42.96 -5.70 20.14
N ASN A 75 -44.00 -5.06 20.69
CA ASN A 75 -45.20 -4.71 19.92
C ASN A 75 -44.92 -3.68 18.84
N ARG A 76 -43.82 -2.93 18.96
CA ARG A 76 -43.37 -1.92 17.98
C ARG A 76 -42.44 -2.48 16.91
N VAL A 77 -42.40 -3.80 16.76
CA VAL A 77 -41.56 -4.47 15.75
C VAL A 77 -41.81 -3.97 14.32
N LEU A 78 -43.03 -3.58 13.95
CA LEU A 78 -43.31 -3.07 12.61
C LEU A 78 -42.92 -1.59 12.42
N GLU A 79 -42.80 -0.84 13.52
CA GLU A 79 -42.39 0.57 13.55
C GLU A 79 -40.86 0.72 13.59
N ALA A 80 -40.16 -0.28 14.15
CA ALA A 80 -38.73 -0.25 14.33
C ALA A 80 -37.97 -0.19 12.99
N HIS A 81 -37.01 0.74 12.90
CA HIS A 81 -36.10 0.87 11.76
C HIS A 81 -34.97 -0.17 11.83
N ALA A 82 -34.57 -0.54 13.06
CA ALA A 82 -33.64 -1.63 13.31
C ALA A 82 -34.06 -2.48 14.50
N LEU A 83 -33.77 -3.78 14.42
CA LEU A 83 -33.80 -4.70 15.55
C LEU A 83 -32.37 -5.03 15.95
N VAL A 84 -32.04 -4.82 17.22
CA VAL A 84 -30.73 -5.13 17.78
C VAL A 84 -30.83 -6.42 18.61
N PHE A 85 -29.96 -7.37 18.32
CA PHE A 85 -29.92 -8.67 18.96
C PHE A 85 -28.56 -8.86 19.63
N HIS A 86 -28.56 -9.07 20.94
CA HIS A 86 -27.36 -9.39 21.69
C HIS A 86 -26.93 -10.82 21.39
N ALA A 87 -25.69 -11.00 20.94
CA ALA A 87 -25.17 -12.27 20.46
C ALA A 87 -24.88 -13.27 21.59
N TRP A 88 -25.03 -12.92 22.86
CA TRP A 88 -24.73 -13.83 23.95
C TRP A 88 -25.63 -15.07 23.92
N SER A 89 -25.05 -16.27 24.03
CA SER A 89 -25.74 -17.58 23.88
C SER A 89 -27.05 -17.74 24.67
N LYS A 90 -27.19 -17.06 25.82
CA LYS A 90 -28.41 -17.13 26.65
C LYS A 90 -29.49 -16.10 26.30
N ASP A 91 -29.17 -15.07 25.51
CA ASP A 91 -30.10 -13.98 25.18
C ASP A 91 -30.80 -14.17 23.83
N LEU A 92 -30.09 -14.71 22.83
CA LEU A 92 -30.62 -14.89 21.49
C LEU A 92 -30.85 -16.38 21.18
N ALA A 93 -32.12 -16.78 21.01
CA ALA A 93 -32.50 -18.12 20.58
C ALA A 93 -33.23 -18.07 19.23
N MET A 94 -33.02 -19.07 18.37
CA MET A 94 -33.71 -19.16 17.06
C MET A 94 -35.24 -19.17 17.20
N SER A 95 -35.76 -19.77 18.28
CA SER A 95 -37.19 -19.82 18.59
C SER A 95 -37.78 -18.46 19.01
N ASP A 96 -36.94 -17.49 19.38
CA ASP A 96 -37.36 -16.17 19.86
C ASP A 96 -37.23 -15.08 18.79
N LEU A 97 -36.98 -15.43 17.52
CA LEU A 97 -36.89 -14.47 16.43
C LEU A 97 -38.29 -13.91 16.03
N PRO A 98 -38.37 -12.64 15.58
CA PRO A 98 -39.64 -12.07 15.11
C PRO A 98 -40.19 -12.84 13.90
N LYS A 99 -41.48 -13.18 13.94
CA LYS A 99 -42.16 -13.86 12.82
C LYS A 99 -42.43 -12.94 11.63
N ASN A 100 -42.58 -11.64 11.88
CA ASN A 100 -42.88 -10.62 10.89
C ASN A 100 -41.73 -9.61 10.84
N ARG A 101 -41.24 -9.31 9.64
CA ARG A 101 -40.18 -8.32 9.38
C ARG A 101 -40.55 -7.50 8.16
N THR A 102 -40.35 -6.18 8.22
CA THR A 102 -40.50 -5.34 7.02
C THR A 102 -39.23 -5.42 6.16
N VAL A 103 -39.39 -5.34 4.84
CA VAL A 103 -38.27 -5.45 3.88
C VAL A 103 -37.17 -4.39 4.14
N SER A 104 -37.55 -3.24 4.71
CA SER A 104 -36.65 -2.13 5.00
C SER A 104 -35.98 -2.16 6.37
N GLN A 105 -36.40 -3.06 7.26
CA GLN A 105 -35.90 -3.11 8.63
C GLN A 105 -34.55 -3.83 8.70
N LEU A 106 -33.58 -3.23 9.40
CA LEU A 106 -32.24 -3.79 9.56
C LEU A 106 -32.14 -4.64 10.82
N TRP A 107 -31.54 -5.83 10.70
CA TRP A 107 -31.19 -6.65 11.86
C TRP A 107 -29.72 -6.45 12.20
N VAL A 108 -29.44 -6.05 13.44
CA VAL A 108 -28.12 -5.69 13.92
C VAL A 108 -27.70 -6.69 15.00
N LEU A 109 -26.56 -7.35 14.81
CA LEU A 109 -25.97 -8.22 15.81
C LEU A 109 -25.06 -7.40 16.72
N LEU A 110 -25.39 -7.32 18.01
CA LEU A 110 -24.64 -6.60 19.04
C LEU A 110 -23.82 -7.57 19.88
N GLU A 111 -22.53 -7.30 20.08
CA GLU A 111 -21.71 -7.99 21.07
C GLU A 111 -20.42 -7.24 21.39
N GLN A 112 -20.15 -7.08 22.69
CA GLN A 112 -18.92 -6.45 23.16
C GLN A 112 -17.95 -7.47 23.78
N GLU A 113 -18.38 -8.70 24.03
CA GLU A 113 -17.52 -9.77 24.51
C GLU A 113 -16.82 -10.53 23.39
N SER A 114 -15.66 -11.10 23.71
CA SER A 114 -14.91 -11.93 22.75
C SER A 114 -15.76 -13.10 22.23
N PRO A 115 -15.58 -13.54 20.97
CA PRO A 115 -16.44 -14.55 20.36
C PRO A 115 -16.41 -15.90 21.09
N ILE A 116 -15.30 -16.23 21.75
CA ILE A 116 -15.18 -17.44 22.58
C ILE A 116 -16.16 -17.42 23.75
N LEU A 117 -16.43 -16.23 24.30
CA LEU A 117 -17.28 -16.03 25.48
C LEU A 117 -18.73 -15.72 25.13
N ALA A 118 -18.93 -15.04 24.01
CA ALA A 118 -20.24 -14.66 23.50
C ALA A 118 -21.07 -15.88 23.12
N ARG A 119 -20.60 -16.66 22.12
CA ARG A 119 -21.39 -17.73 21.49
C ARG A 119 -20.55 -18.65 20.61
N LYS A 120 -20.86 -19.96 20.62
CA LYS A 120 -20.16 -20.98 19.81
C LYS A 120 -20.92 -21.44 18.56
N ASP A 121 -22.23 -21.26 18.52
CA ASP A 121 -23.18 -21.70 17.48
C ASP A 121 -23.59 -20.56 16.51
N LEU A 122 -22.68 -19.61 16.22
CA LEU A 122 -22.96 -18.51 15.30
C LEU A 122 -23.37 -18.96 13.88
N ASP A 123 -22.97 -20.16 13.46
CA ASP A 123 -23.34 -20.74 12.15
C ASP A 123 -24.86 -20.85 11.97
N SER A 124 -25.59 -21.13 13.06
CA SER A 124 -27.05 -21.29 13.05
C SER A 124 -27.81 -19.99 12.76
N PHE A 125 -27.13 -18.85 12.78
CA PHE A 125 -27.70 -17.52 12.55
C PHE A 125 -27.22 -16.86 11.24
N SER A 126 -26.57 -17.66 10.38
CA SER A 126 -26.08 -17.20 9.07
C SER A 126 -27.22 -16.66 8.20
N GLY A 127 -26.96 -15.53 7.53
CA GLY A 127 -27.91 -14.86 6.63
C GLY A 127 -28.98 -14.01 7.32
N LEU A 128 -29.05 -13.98 8.66
CA LEU A 128 -30.10 -13.25 9.39
C LEU A 128 -29.79 -11.77 9.61
N PHE A 129 -28.54 -11.46 9.96
CA PHE A 129 -28.12 -10.12 10.36
C PHE A 129 -27.59 -9.31 9.17
N ASN A 130 -27.96 -8.04 9.13
CA ASN A 130 -27.50 -7.10 8.11
C ASN A 130 -26.27 -6.32 8.55
N TRP A 131 -26.26 -5.87 9.81
CA TRP A 131 -25.17 -5.11 10.40
C TRP A 131 -24.60 -5.82 11.62
N THR A 132 -23.29 -5.67 11.85
CA THR A 132 -22.63 -6.04 13.09
C THR A 132 -22.28 -4.80 13.91
N MET A 133 -22.50 -4.87 15.22
CA MET A 133 -22.18 -3.84 16.20
C MET A 133 -21.31 -4.44 17.29
N THR A 134 -19.98 -4.39 17.10
CA THR A 134 -19.04 -5.07 18.02
C THR A 134 -17.80 -4.23 18.31
N TYR A 135 -16.95 -4.72 19.21
CA TYR A 135 -15.65 -4.13 19.51
C TYR A 135 -14.64 -4.22 18.36
N ARG A 136 -14.89 -5.02 17.30
CA ARG A 136 -13.98 -5.10 16.14
C ARG A 136 -14.08 -3.85 15.27
N LYS A 137 -12.93 -3.32 14.85
CA LYS A 137 -12.85 -2.09 14.05
C LYS A 137 -13.52 -2.20 12.67
N ASP A 138 -13.67 -3.41 12.14
CA ASP A 138 -14.31 -3.67 10.84
C ASP A 138 -15.81 -4.04 10.94
N SER A 139 -16.44 -3.85 12.10
CA SER A 139 -17.89 -3.98 12.25
C SER A 139 -18.63 -2.86 11.53
N ASP A 140 -19.87 -3.11 11.08
CA ASP A 140 -20.69 -2.04 10.49
C ASP A 140 -20.94 -0.89 11.48
N VAL A 141 -21.00 -1.19 12.78
CA VAL A 141 -20.99 -0.21 13.87
C VAL A 141 -19.88 -0.58 14.84
N PHE A 142 -18.79 0.20 14.84
CA PHE A 142 -17.73 0.03 15.84
C PHE A 142 -18.24 0.45 17.23
N HIS A 143 -18.21 -0.48 18.18
CA HIS A 143 -18.74 -0.31 19.53
C HIS A 143 -17.72 -0.71 20.61
N PRO A 144 -16.65 0.09 20.79
CA PRO A 144 -15.67 -0.15 21.84
C PRO A 144 -16.23 0.14 23.24
N TYR A 145 -15.59 -0.38 24.29
CA TYR A 145 -15.95 -0.07 25.68
C TYR A 145 -15.66 1.39 26.06
N GLY A 146 -14.62 1.99 25.47
CA GLY A 146 -14.23 3.38 25.71
C GLY A 146 -13.44 3.96 24.54
N LYS A 147 -13.17 5.26 24.61
CA LYS A 147 -12.37 6.00 23.64
C LYS A 147 -11.54 7.07 24.35
N ILE A 148 -10.38 7.39 23.81
CA ILE A 148 -9.53 8.48 24.30
C ILE A 148 -9.62 9.62 23.29
N VAL A 149 -10.06 10.79 23.74
CA VAL A 149 -10.28 11.96 22.88
C VAL A 149 -9.39 13.11 23.31
N SER A 150 -9.00 13.96 22.34
CA SER A 150 -8.30 15.20 22.64
C SER A 150 -9.18 16.13 23.46
N LEU A 151 -8.58 16.83 24.42
CA LEU A 151 -9.21 17.97 25.07
C LEU A 151 -9.31 19.10 24.02
N VAL A 152 -10.53 19.58 23.77
CA VAL A 152 -10.77 20.82 23.03
C VAL A 152 -10.63 21.93 24.05
N ASP A 153 -9.76 22.89 23.76
CA ASP A 153 -9.24 23.93 24.65
C ASP A 153 -8.19 23.41 25.65
N GLY A 154 -6.96 23.93 25.50
CA GLY A 154 -5.78 23.63 26.32
C GLY A 154 -5.88 24.08 27.77
N VAL A 155 -6.99 23.79 28.44
CA VAL A 155 -7.14 23.92 29.87
C VAL A 155 -6.28 22.82 30.49
N ASN A 156 -5.07 23.21 30.90
CA ASN A 156 -4.22 22.45 31.80
C ASN A 156 -5.01 22.11 33.07
N LYS A 157 -5.67 20.95 33.08
CA LYS A 157 -6.12 20.25 34.29
C LYS A 157 -5.11 19.20 34.72
N LEU A 158 -3.81 19.39 34.44
CA LEU A 158 -2.81 18.64 35.21
C LEU A 158 -2.82 19.25 36.61
N ASP A 159 -3.67 18.65 37.43
CA ASP A 159 -4.02 18.98 38.79
C ASP A 159 -2.78 19.47 39.56
N SER A 160 -2.86 20.64 40.20
CA SER A 160 -1.86 21.06 41.20
C SER A 160 -1.73 20.06 42.36
N LYS A 161 -2.59 19.03 42.37
CA LYS A 161 -2.63 17.88 43.27
C LYS A 161 -2.07 16.58 42.69
N LEU A 162 -1.51 16.54 41.47
CA LEU A 162 -0.98 15.30 40.89
C LEU A 162 0.12 14.69 41.76
N ASP A 163 1.06 15.51 42.26
CA ASP A 163 2.13 15.02 43.13
C ASP A 163 1.59 14.47 44.46
N ALA A 164 0.55 15.10 45.03
CA ALA A 164 -0.13 14.60 46.22
C ALA A 164 -0.88 13.28 45.94
N PHE A 165 -1.57 13.17 44.79
CA PHE A 165 -2.27 11.97 44.36
C PHE A 165 -1.31 10.80 44.11
N LEU A 166 -0.16 11.04 43.46
CA LEU A 166 0.85 10.01 43.22
C LEU A 166 1.56 9.59 44.50
N SER A 167 1.80 10.51 45.44
CA SER A 167 2.43 10.22 46.73
C SER A 167 1.59 9.31 47.64
N GLY A 168 0.26 9.30 47.46
CA GLY A 168 -0.65 8.40 48.19
C GLY A 168 -0.55 6.92 47.78
N LYS A 169 0.06 6.62 46.63
CA LYS A 169 0.13 5.25 46.07
C LYS A 169 1.26 4.46 46.70
N THR A 170 0.94 3.71 47.76
CA THR A 170 1.90 2.92 48.55
C THR A 170 2.01 1.46 48.13
N LYS A 171 1.04 0.95 47.36
CA LYS A 171 1.01 -0.45 46.90
C LYS A 171 1.30 -0.57 45.40
N LEU A 172 1.88 -1.70 45.01
CA LEU A 172 2.43 -1.84 43.67
C LEU A 172 1.36 -2.20 42.62
N VAL A 173 0.80 -3.42 42.67
CA VAL A 173 -0.11 -3.91 41.64
C VAL A 173 -1.39 -4.48 42.25
N VAL A 174 -2.52 -4.15 41.62
CA VAL A 174 -3.84 -4.74 41.93
C VAL A 174 -4.51 -5.33 40.69
N GLY A 175 -5.31 -6.37 40.88
CA GLY A 175 -6.24 -6.87 39.87
C GLY A 175 -7.60 -7.21 40.49
N VAL A 176 -8.69 -6.71 39.91
CA VAL A 176 -10.06 -7.10 40.29
C VAL A 176 -10.55 -8.16 39.30
N ILE A 177 -10.58 -9.42 39.75
CA ILE A 177 -10.77 -10.58 38.88
C ILE A 177 -11.94 -11.42 39.38
N SER A 178 -12.97 -11.50 38.54
CA SER A 178 -14.17 -12.30 38.80
C SER A 178 -14.23 -13.60 37.99
N LYS A 179 -13.34 -13.77 37.00
CA LYS A 179 -13.22 -14.98 36.17
C LYS A 179 -11.82 -15.59 36.33
N CYS A 180 -11.75 -16.71 37.03
CA CYS A 180 -10.49 -17.28 37.54
C CYS A 180 -9.82 -18.24 36.56
N SER A 181 -10.60 -18.78 35.62
CA SER A 181 -10.10 -19.57 34.51
C SER A 181 -10.45 -18.86 33.21
N THR A 182 -9.43 -18.53 32.42
CA THR A 182 -9.58 -17.75 31.20
C THR A 182 -8.96 -18.44 29.99
N ASP A 183 -9.38 -18.02 28.80
CA ASP A 183 -8.79 -18.47 27.54
C ASP A 183 -7.44 -17.79 27.30
N SER A 184 -7.25 -16.58 27.82
CA SER A 184 -5.96 -15.87 27.78
C SER A 184 -4.88 -16.48 28.66
N LYS A 185 -5.25 -17.35 29.62
CA LYS A 185 -4.32 -17.86 30.65
C LYS A 185 -3.66 -16.77 31.48
N ARG A 186 -4.33 -15.62 31.65
CA ARG A 186 -3.81 -14.50 32.44
C ARG A 186 -3.47 -14.90 33.88
N GLU A 187 -4.18 -15.88 34.44
CA GLU A 187 -3.91 -16.42 35.78
C GLU A 187 -2.50 -16.99 35.91
N VAL A 188 -1.98 -17.63 34.85
CA VAL A 188 -0.63 -18.19 34.82
C VAL A 188 0.43 -17.08 34.83
N LEU A 189 0.19 -16.01 34.07
CA LEU A 189 1.09 -14.85 34.04
C LEU A 189 1.14 -14.14 35.39
N ILE A 190 -0.01 -13.96 36.05
CA ILE A 190 -0.08 -13.38 37.40
C ILE A 190 0.74 -14.22 38.38
N ASP A 191 0.60 -15.55 38.36
CA ASP A 191 1.38 -16.44 39.23
C ASP A 191 2.88 -16.37 38.94
N GLN A 192 3.27 -16.22 37.68
CA GLN A 192 4.67 -16.02 37.29
C GLN A 192 5.22 -14.71 37.83
N LEU A 193 4.46 -13.60 37.74
CA LEU A 193 4.88 -12.30 38.27
C LEU A 193 5.00 -12.33 39.80
N LYS A 194 4.06 -12.96 40.51
CA LYS A 194 4.17 -13.21 41.95
C LYS A 194 5.45 -13.97 42.31
N LYS A 195 5.77 -15.03 41.56
CA LYS A 195 7.03 -15.81 41.73
C LYS A 195 8.29 -15.00 41.46
N GLN A 196 8.23 -14.00 40.57
CA GLN A 196 9.33 -13.05 40.35
C GLN A 196 9.41 -11.96 41.44
N GLY A 197 8.61 -12.05 42.51
CA GLY A 197 8.62 -11.14 43.64
C GLY A 197 7.90 -9.82 43.38
N VAL A 198 6.90 -9.79 42.49
CA VAL A 198 5.99 -8.64 42.35
C VAL A 198 4.87 -8.77 43.39
N PRO A 199 4.70 -7.78 44.30
CA PRO A 199 3.53 -7.72 45.17
C PRO A 199 2.27 -7.48 44.34
N VAL A 200 1.38 -8.48 44.32
CA VAL A 200 0.12 -8.45 43.57
C VAL A 200 -1.04 -8.81 44.48
N ASP A 201 -1.94 -7.85 44.68
CA ASP A 201 -3.19 -8.07 45.38
C ASP A 201 -4.31 -8.37 44.38
N ILE A 202 -5.01 -9.50 44.59
CA ILE A 202 -6.14 -9.91 43.76
C ILE A 202 -7.42 -9.80 44.58
N PHE A 203 -8.37 -9.05 44.05
CA PHE A 203 -9.67 -8.82 44.63
C PHE A 203 -10.78 -9.36 43.71
N GLY A 204 -11.99 -9.54 44.25
CA GLY A 204 -13.13 -10.11 43.52
C GLY A 204 -13.24 -11.62 43.72
N LYS A 205 -14.05 -12.31 42.88
CA LYS A 205 -14.37 -13.74 43.09
C LYS A 205 -13.15 -14.68 43.09
N CYS A 206 -12.04 -14.24 42.52
CA CYS A 206 -10.81 -15.03 42.40
C CYS A 206 -9.75 -14.67 43.44
N GLY A 207 -10.08 -13.80 44.39
CA GLY A 207 -9.16 -13.34 45.43
C GLY A 207 -9.93 -12.94 46.68
N VAL A 208 -9.50 -11.85 47.31
CA VAL A 208 -10.20 -11.33 48.49
C VAL A 208 -11.51 -10.69 48.06
N GLU A 209 -12.60 -11.11 48.69
CA GLU A 209 -13.91 -10.51 48.44
C GLU A 209 -13.89 -9.05 48.90
N ILE A 210 -14.20 -8.15 47.96
CA ILE A 210 -14.12 -6.70 48.15
C ILE A 210 -15.20 -6.23 49.12
N CYS A 211 -16.41 -6.80 49.01
CA CYS A 211 -17.56 -6.53 49.85
C CYS A 211 -18.18 -7.88 50.21
N ARG A 212 -18.19 -8.28 51.48
CA ARG A 212 -18.95 -9.47 51.92
C ARG A 212 -20.42 -9.21 51.70
N HIS A 213 -21.05 -9.90 50.75
CA HIS A 213 -22.49 -9.79 50.54
C HIS A 213 -23.23 -10.19 51.83
N GLY A 214 -23.85 -9.23 52.52
CA GLY A 214 -24.79 -9.47 53.62
C GLY A 214 -24.58 -8.71 54.94
N SER A 215 -23.56 -7.85 55.11
CA SER A 215 -23.40 -7.09 56.38
C SER A 215 -22.92 -5.64 56.30
N ASP A 216 -22.45 -5.14 55.15
CA ASP A 216 -22.08 -3.73 55.00
C ASP A 216 -22.93 -3.08 53.90
N SER A 217 -23.93 -2.31 54.31
CA SER A 217 -24.73 -1.46 53.41
C SER A 217 -23.94 -0.25 52.87
N SER A 218 -22.66 -0.11 53.22
CA SER A 218 -21.78 1.01 52.85
C SER A 218 -20.82 0.71 51.69
N CYS A 219 -20.63 -0.54 51.27
CA CYS A 219 -19.60 -0.88 50.27
C CYS A 219 -20.10 -0.65 48.84
N SER A 220 -20.13 0.60 48.38
CA SER A 220 -20.45 0.93 46.98
C SER A 220 -19.27 0.56 46.06
N GLU A 221 -19.56 0.00 44.87
CA GLU A 221 -18.51 -0.36 43.90
C GLU A 221 -17.61 0.84 43.56
N SER A 222 -18.19 2.05 43.53
CA SER A 222 -17.47 3.30 43.29
C SER A 222 -16.43 3.58 44.38
N GLU A 223 -16.79 3.46 45.67
CA GLU A 223 -15.87 3.71 46.78
C GLU A 223 -14.67 2.76 46.77
N VAL A 224 -14.91 1.50 46.41
CA VAL A 224 -13.85 0.50 46.24
C VAL A 224 -12.87 0.96 45.17
N TRP A 225 -13.37 1.29 43.97
CA TRP A 225 -12.51 1.69 42.85
C TRP A 225 -11.74 2.97 43.16
N THR A 226 -12.35 3.92 43.88
CA THR A 226 -11.67 5.12 44.38
C THR A 226 -10.54 4.76 45.35
N LYS A 227 -10.78 3.85 46.30
CA LYS A 227 -9.74 3.41 47.25
C LYS A 227 -8.60 2.68 46.55
N LEU A 228 -8.91 1.77 45.62
CA LEU A 228 -7.90 1.06 44.84
C LEU A 228 -7.05 2.03 44.00
N SER A 229 -7.67 3.06 43.42
CA SER A 229 -6.93 4.05 42.64
C SER A 229 -6.08 5.00 43.49
N GLN A 230 -6.37 5.16 44.78
CA GLN A 230 -5.53 5.89 45.72
C GLN A 230 -4.34 5.05 46.21
N ASP A 231 -4.57 3.77 46.52
CA ASP A 231 -3.55 2.92 47.15
C ASP A 231 -2.52 2.37 46.17
N TYR A 232 -2.93 2.05 44.92
CA TYR A 232 -2.08 1.29 43.99
C TYR A 232 -1.47 2.13 42.86
N LYS A 233 -0.31 1.68 42.35
CA LYS A 233 0.34 2.26 41.18
C LYS A 233 -0.15 1.67 39.85
N PHE A 234 -0.21 0.34 39.79
CA PHE A 234 -0.52 -0.41 38.57
C PHE A 234 -1.78 -1.24 38.71
N TYR A 235 -2.52 -1.37 37.62
CA TYR A 235 -3.68 -2.27 37.52
C TYR A 235 -3.45 -3.31 36.42
N PHE A 236 -3.71 -4.58 36.72
CA PHE A 236 -3.70 -5.64 35.71
C PHE A 236 -4.96 -5.58 34.84
N ALA A 237 -4.86 -4.83 33.73
CA ALA A 237 -5.87 -4.75 32.68
C ALA A 237 -5.75 -5.94 31.70
N PHE A 238 -5.78 -7.16 32.27
CA PHE A 238 -5.59 -8.39 31.52
C PHE A 238 -6.90 -8.92 30.97
N GLU A 239 -6.94 -9.19 29.67
CA GLU A 239 -8.18 -9.59 28.99
C GLU A 239 -8.58 -11.04 29.25
N ASN A 240 -9.88 -11.32 29.17
CA ASN A 240 -10.41 -12.67 29.38
C ASN A 240 -10.06 -13.64 28.22
N ALA A 241 -9.80 -13.08 27.04
CA ALA A 241 -9.32 -13.77 25.85
C ALA A 241 -8.36 -12.83 25.11
N ILE A 242 -7.34 -13.40 24.45
CA ILE A 242 -6.48 -12.63 23.57
C ILE A 242 -7.13 -12.68 22.19
N CYS A 243 -7.58 -11.53 21.68
CA CYS A 243 -8.32 -11.40 20.43
C CYS A 243 -8.01 -10.07 19.75
N LEU A 244 -8.09 -10.01 18.41
CA LEU A 244 -7.94 -8.77 17.62
C LEU A 244 -8.86 -7.68 18.16
N ASP A 245 -8.35 -6.46 18.31
CA ASP A 245 -9.11 -5.27 18.70
C ASP A 245 -9.87 -5.38 20.04
N TYR A 246 -9.80 -6.51 20.75
CA TYR A 246 -10.55 -6.74 21.98
C TYR A 246 -9.87 -6.01 23.14
N VAL A 247 -10.47 -4.89 23.51
CA VAL A 247 -10.08 -4.04 24.65
C VAL A 247 -11.33 -3.64 25.41
N THR A 248 -11.32 -3.93 26.71
CA THR A 248 -12.51 -3.84 27.57
C THR A 248 -12.47 -2.62 28.49
N GLU A 249 -13.47 -2.51 29.37
CA GLU A 249 -13.54 -1.51 30.44
C GLU A 249 -12.27 -1.47 31.31
N LYS A 250 -11.53 -2.56 31.38
CA LYS A 250 -10.30 -2.67 32.19
C LYS A 250 -9.27 -1.63 31.81
N LEU A 251 -9.06 -1.36 30.52
CA LEU A 251 -8.14 -0.30 30.10
C LEU A 251 -8.70 1.08 30.45
N PHE A 252 -9.91 1.37 29.98
CA PHE A 252 -10.47 2.71 30.05
C PHE A 252 -10.78 3.16 31.48
N ARG A 253 -11.33 2.28 32.32
CA ARG A 253 -11.58 2.55 33.75
C ARG A 253 -10.27 2.81 34.49
N THR A 254 -9.22 2.04 34.20
CA THR A 254 -7.90 2.25 34.81
C THR A 254 -7.32 3.60 34.44
N LEU A 255 -7.35 3.91 33.13
CA LEU A 255 -6.90 5.19 32.61
C LEU A 255 -7.75 6.37 33.07
N GLU A 256 -9.01 6.18 33.44
CA GLU A 256 -9.88 7.22 34.00
C GLU A 256 -9.53 7.48 35.46
N LEU A 257 -9.41 6.42 36.27
CA LEU A 257 -9.22 6.47 37.73
C LEU A 257 -7.81 6.90 38.20
N GLY A 258 -6.84 7.03 37.30
CA GLY A 258 -5.49 7.48 37.66
C GLY A 258 -4.55 6.35 38.09
N LEU A 259 -4.76 5.16 37.51
CA LEU A 259 -3.87 4.02 37.62
C LEU A 259 -3.13 3.83 36.29
N VAL A 260 -1.94 3.22 36.33
CA VAL A 260 -1.24 2.81 35.09
C VAL A 260 -1.65 1.39 34.73
N PRO A 261 -2.37 1.17 33.61
CA PRO A 261 -2.76 -0.15 33.16
C PRO A 261 -1.55 -0.93 32.65
N VAL A 262 -1.37 -2.14 33.18
CA VAL A 262 -0.52 -3.17 32.58
C VAL A 262 -1.45 -4.06 31.77
N VAL A 263 -1.30 -4.03 30.45
CA VAL A 263 -2.25 -4.63 29.50
C VAL A 263 -1.75 -5.98 28.99
N TYR A 264 -2.66 -6.94 28.87
CA TYR A 264 -2.39 -8.24 28.29
C TYR A 264 -3.59 -8.67 27.44
N GLY A 265 -3.47 -8.49 26.13
CA GLY A 265 -4.54 -8.75 25.16
C GLY A 265 -3.98 -8.87 23.74
N GLY A 266 -4.87 -9.03 22.76
CA GLY A 266 -4.52 -9.22 21.34
C GLY A 266 -4.65 -7.97 20.48
N ALA A 267 -4.94 -6.82 21.11
CA ALA A 267 -5.11 -5.54 20.43
C ALA A 267 -3.77 -4.79 20.28
N ASN A 268 -3.69 -3.91 19.29
CA ASN A 268 -2.60 -2.95 19.18
C ASN A 268 -2.93 -1.71 20.04
N TYR A 269 -2.47 -1.71 21.28
CA TYR A 269 -2.79 -0.66 22.26
C TYR A 269 -2.24 0.72 21.87
N SER A 270 -1.15 0.80 21.10
CA SER A 270 -0.57 2.05 20.60
C SER A 270 -1.48 2.80 19.61
N GLN A 271 -2.49 2.11 19.03
CA GLN A 271 -3.54 2.74 18.22
C GLN A 271 -4.78 3.15 19.05
N ILE A 272 -4.83 2.80 20.33
CA ILE A 272 -6.02 2.96 21.19
C ILE A 272 -5.76 4.01 22.26
N ALA A 273 -4.56 4.02 22.84
CA ALA A 273 -4.18 4.93 23.91
C ALA A 273 -2.85 5.65 23.59
N PRO A 274 -2.65 6.89 24.08
CA PRO A 274 -1.42 7.64 23.86
C PRO A 274 -0.17 6.88 24.32
N PRO A 275 1.00 7.10 23.68
CA PRO A 275 2.26 6.59 24.18
C PRO A 275 2.48 6.98 25.65
N ASN A 276 3.16 6.12 26.41
CA ASN A 276 3.40 6.32 27.85
C ASN A 276 2.09 6.52 28.64
N SER A 277 1.01 5.81 28.30
CA SER A 277 -0.21 5.76 29.13
C SER A 277 -0.50 4.37 29.69
N PHE A 278 0.14 3.33 29.16
CA PHE A 278 -0.01 1.94 29.56
C PHE A 278 1.33 1.20 29.44
N ILE A 279 1.40 -0.01 30.00
CA ILE A 279 2.54 -0.92 29.88
C ILE A 279 2.03 -2.19 29.20
N ASP A 280 2.51 -2.52 27.99
CA ASP A 280 2.15 -3.77 27.32
C ASP A 280 3.05 -4.91 27.79
N VAL A 281 2.44 -6.00 28.25
CA VAL A 281 3.18 -7.22 28.61
C VAL A 281 3.98 -7.75 27.42
N ASN A 282 3.50 -7.57 26.20
CA ASN A 282 4.14 -8.08 24.98
C ASN A 282 5.45 -7.37 24.63
N ASP A 283 5.75 -6.23 25.26
CA ASP A 283 7.03 -5.52 25.08
C ASP A 283 8.19 -6.19 25.82
N PHE A 284 7.90 -7.16 26.71
CA PHE A 284 8.88 -7.85 27.54
C PHE A 284 9.08 -9.30 27.06
N LYS A 285 10.33 -9.75 26.97
CA LYS A 285 10.62 -11.13 26.51
C LYS A 285 10.28 -12.16 27.58
N THR A 286 10.30 -11.77 28.85
CA THR A 286 10.03 -12.66 29.98
C THR A 286 9.21 -11.95 31.07
N PRO A 287 8.43 -12.69 31.87
CA PRO A 287 7.76 -12.13 33.05
C PRO A 287 8.72 -11.48 34.06
N LYS A 288 9.99 -11.93 34.09
CA LYS A 288 11.02 -11.34 34.94
C LYS A 288 11.36 -9.91 34.51
N GLU A 289 11.54 -9.68 33.21
CA GLU A 289 11.82 -8.33 32.69
C GLU A 289 10.66 -7.36 33.00
N LEU A 290 9.41 -7.80 32.86
CA LEU A 290 8.25 -7.02 33.27
C LEU A 290 8.27 -6.73 34.78
N ALA A 291 8.55 -7.74 35.61
CA ALA A 291 8.66 -7.56 37.06
C ALA A 291 9.76 -6.55 37.45
N ASP A 292 10.91 -6.61 36.77
CA ASP A 292 12.02 -5.67 36.97
C ASP A 292 11.62 -4.25 36.55
N PHE A 293 10.88 -4.09 35.46
CA PHE A 293 10.39 -2.79 35.00
C PHE A 293 9.36 -2.17 35.96
N LEU A 294 8.41 -2.96 36.47
CA LEU A 294 7.44 -2.47 37.46
C LEU A 294 8.14 -2.01 38.75
N ARG A 295 9.17 -2.73 39.21
CA ARG A 295 10.01 -2.31 40.35
C ARG A 295 10.86 -1.09 40.04
N TYR A 296 11.36 -0.96 38.82
CA TYR A 296 12.09 0.23 38.40
C TYR A 296 11.19 1.47 38.51
N LEU A 297 9.97 1.43 37.97
CA LEU A 297 9.03 2.54 38.08
C LEU A 297 8.60 2.80 39.54
N ASP A 298 8.50 1.76 40.36
CA ASP A 298 8.21 1.92 41.78
C ASP A 298 9.28 2.74 42.52
N ARG A 299 10.55 2.46 42.21
CA ARG A 299 11.74 3.12 42.80
C ARG A 299 12.07 4.47 42.18
N ASN A 300 11.48 4.81 41.03
CA ASN A 300 11.77 6.03 40.28
C ASN A 300 10.48 6.84 40.06
N PRO A 301 10.04 7.65 41.04
CA PRO A 301 8.80 8.42 40.96
C PRO A 301 8.69 9.34 39.74
N GLU A 302 9.79 9.96 39.30
CA GLU A 302 9.81 10.83 38.12
C GLU A 302 9.53 10.07 36.82
N GLU A 303 10.03 8.83 36.69
CA GLU A 303 9.74 7.98 35.55
C GLU A 303 8.30 7.48 35.59
N TYR A 304 7.77 7.16 36.77
CA TYR A 304 6.36 6.82 36.95
C TYR A 304 5.44 8.00 36.60
N LYS A 305 5.81 9.23 36.98
CA LYS A 305 5.04 10.46 36.70
C LYS A 305 4.86 10.70 35.19
N LYS A 306 5.82 10.29 34.35
CA LYS A 306 5.70 10.37 32.88
C LYS A 306 4.48 9.64 32.33
N PHE A 307 3.99 8.59 33.02
CA PHE A 307 2.81 7.83 32.60
C PHE A 307 1.47 8.60 32.69
N PHE A 308 1.50 9.82 33.22
CA PHE A 308 0.32 10.67 33.41
C PHE A 308 0.33 11.91 32.51
N GLU A 309 1.40 12.16 31.74
CA GLU A 309 1.52 13.38 30.93
C GLU A 309 0.48 13.47 29.81
N TRP A 310 0.04 12.33 29.29
CA TRP A 310 -0.98 12.26 28.25
C TRP A 310 -2.29 12.94 28.69
N ARG A 311 -2.59 12.96 29.99
CA ARG A 311 -3.81 13.60 30.54
C ARG A 311 -3.83 15.12 30.36
N LYS A 312 -2.68 15.75 30.04
CA LYS A 312 -2.61 17.16 29.64
C LYS A 312 -3.36 17.42 28.33
N LYS A 313 -3.43 16.41 27.46
CA LYS A 313 -3.93 16.54 26.07
C LYS A 313 -5.18 15.71 25.80
N TYR A 314 -5.43 14.66 26.58
CA TYR A 314 -6.53 13.75 26.32
C TYR A 314 -7.36 13.43 27.56
N LYS A 315 -8.61 13.00 27.33
CA LYS A 315 -9.51 12.44 28.33
C LYS A 315 -10.09 11.11 27.85
N VAL A 316 -10.46 10.26 28.80
CA VAL A 316 -11.22 9.03 28.53
C VAL A 316 -12.70 9.40 28.40
N MET A 317 -13.39 8.78 27.45
CA MET A 317 -14.84 8.82 27.27
C MET A 317 -15.38 7.40 27.07
N THR A 318 -16.67 7.19 27.35
CA THR A 318 -17.35 5.93 27.03
C THR A 318 -17.45 5.75 25.51
N GLY A 319 -17.52 4.50 25.02
CA GLY A 319 -17.70 4.25 23.58
C GLY A 319 -18.99 4.85 23.03
N ASP A 320 -19.07 5.13 21.73
CA ASP A 320 -20.20 5.85 21.10
C ASP A 320 -20.99 4.98 20.10
N GLY A 321 -20.86 3.66 20.16
CA GLY A 321 -21.48 2.74 19.19
C GLY A 321 -23.00 2.92 19.02
N TRP A 322 -23.76 3.19 20.10
CA TRP A 322 -25.20 3.46 20.00
C TRP A 322 -25.51 4.80 19.31
N CYS A 323 -24.71 5.84 19.56
CA CYS A 323 -24.81 7.09 18.81
C CYS A 323 -24.48 6.87 17.32
N THR A 324 -23.44 6.09 17.04
CA THR A 324 -23.03 5.74 15.68
C THR A 324 -24.12 4.95 14.95
N LEU A 325 -24.76 3.97 15.61
CA LEU A 325 -25.89 3.23 15.07
C LEU A 325 -27.06 4.17 14.74
N CYS A 326 -27.46 5.03 15.67
CA CYS A 326 -28.52 6.01 15.46
C CYS A 326 -28.26 6.90 14.23
N LYS A 327 -27.07 7.50 14.14
CA LYS A 327 -26.67 8.33 12.98
C LYS A 327 -26.70 7.55 11.67
N LYS A 328 -26.21 6.30 11.68
CA LYS A 328 -26.23 5.42 10.49
C LYS A 328 -27.65 5.04 10.07
N LEU A 329 -28.54 4.75 11.01
CA LEU A 329 -29.94 4.42 10.72
C LEU A 329 -30.71 5.62 10.19
N ARG A 330 -30.47 6.82 10.72
CA ARG A 330 -31.05 8.06 10.17
C ARG A 330 -30.67 8.26 8.70
N ASN A 331 -29.38 8.12 8.39
CA ASN A 331 -28.90 8.22 7.02
C ASN A 331 -29.46 7.11 6.11
N HIS A 332 -29.62 5.89 6.63
CA HIS A 332 -30.23 4.78 5.90
C HIS A 332 -31.71 5.06 5.58
N GLU A 333 -32.47 5.57 6.54
CA GLU A 333 -33.88 5.91 6.37
C GLU A 333 -34.07 7.08 5.40
N LEU A 334 -33.20 8.10 5.45
CA LEU A 334 -33.20 9.21 4.51
C LEU A 334 -33.04 8.70 3.07
N LYS A 335 -32.03 7.86 2.81
CA LYS A 335 -31.78 7.27 1.49
C LYS A 335 -32.94 6.41 1.01
N ARG A 336 -33.56 5.64 1.90
CA ARG A 336 -34.74 4.83 1.59
C ARG A 336 -35.92 5.70 1.15
N ARG A 337 -36.20 6.80 1.84
CA ARG A 337 -37.30 7.72 1.49
C ARG A 337 -37.06 8.45 0.18
N LEU A 338 -35.79 8.66 -0.18
CA LEU A 338 -35.38 9.17 -1.50
C LEU A 338 -35.49 8.12 -2.62
N LYS A 339 -36.06 6.93 -2.34
CA LYS A 339 -36.22 5.81 -3.28
C LYS A 339 -34.92 5.31 -3.90
N GLU A 340 -33.78 5.51 -3.23
CA GLU A 340 -32.54 4.84 -3.62
C GLU A 340 -32.69 3.32 -3.43
N ARG A 341 -32.27 2.53 -4.43
CA ARG A 341 -32.36 1.07 -4.36
C ARG A 341 -31.35 0.53 -3.33
N LEU A 342 -31.77 0.40 -2.08
CA LEU A 342 -31.00 -0.19 -0.99
C LEU A 342 -31.28 -1.70 -0.93
N VAL A 343 -30.30 -2.53 -1.25
CA VAL A 343 -30.33 -3.98 -0.97
C VAL A 343 -29.62 -4.20 0.37
N PRO A 344 -30.31 -4.62 1.44
CA PRO A 344 -29.66 -4.88 2.71
C PRO A 344 -28.68 -6.06 2.57
N LYS A 345 -27.38 -5.82 2.79
CA LYS A 345 -26.34 -6.86 2.94
C LYS A 345 -26.77 -7.85 4.04
N THR A 346 -26.38 -9.13 3.93
CA THR A 346 -26.52 -10.15 4.99
C THR A 346 -25.18 -10.82 5.29
N TYR A 347 -25.00 -11.32 6.51
CA TYR A 347 -23.80 -12.06 6.92
C TYR A 347 -24.03 -13.58 6.83
N ASP A 348 -23.63 -14.19 5.71
CA ASP A 348 -23.86 -15.62 5.46
C ASP A 348 -22.85 -16.56 6.15
N LYS A 349 -21.74 -16.02 6.66
CA LYS A 349 -20.71 -16.77 7.39
C LYS A 349 -20.22 -15.97 8.60
N LEU A 350 -21.14 -15.67 9.50
CA LEU A 350 -20.90 -14.80 10.66
C LEU A 350 -19.80 -15.33 11.60
N LYS A 351 -19.75 -16.65 11.80
CA LYS A 351 -18.68 -17.29 12.58
C LYS A 351 -17.31 -17.08 11.94
N ASN A 352 -17.19 -17.24 10.63
CA ASN A 352 -15.92 -17.01 9.93
C ASN A 352 -15.50 -15.56 10.07
N TRP A 353 -16.41 -14.62 9.85
CA TRP A 353 -16.12 -13.20 10.04
C TRP A 353 -15.56 -12.92 11.44
N TRP A 354 -16.15 -13.49 12.50
CA TRP A 354 -15.76 -13.16 13.87
C TRP A 354 -14.53 -13.91 14.39
N PHE A 355 -14.37 -15.18 14.02
CA PHE A 355 -13.27 -16.04 14.48
C PHE A 355 -12.08 -16.08 13.53
N GLN A 356 -12.22 -15.66 12.27
CA GLN A 356 -11.12 -15.61 11.30
C GLN A 356 -10.64 -14.17 11.09
N TYR A 357 -9.33 -14.06 10.93
CA TYR A 357 -8.65 -12.84 10.51
C TYR A 357 -8.54 -12.80 8.98
N PRO A 358 -8.72 -11.64 8.34
CA PRO A 358 -8.26 -11.41 6.98
C PRO A 358 -6.75 -11.12 7.00
N PHE A 359 -5.90 -12.14 7.09
CA PHE A 359 -4.45 -11.99 6.90
C PHE A 359 -3.92 -12.91 5.80
N SER A 360 -3.33 -12.29 4.79
CA SER A 360 -2.56 -12.94 3.74
C SER A 360 -1.11 -13.15 4.22
N SER A 361 -0.79 -14.28 4.83
CA SER A 361 0.54 -14.96 4.78
C SER A 361 0.72 -15.92 5.96
N ALA A 362 1.08 -17.17 5.69
CA ALA A 362 1.33 -18.22 6.67
C ALA A 362 2.56 -17.97 7.58
N LYS A 363 3.34 -16.88 7.34
CA LYS A 363 4.51 -16.52 8.16
C LYS A 363 4.14 -15.67 9.39
N GLU A 364 3.00 -14.97 9.36
CA GLU A 364 2.44 -14.19 10.47
C GLU A 364 1.49 -15.02 11.34
N GLU A 365 0.96 -16.16 10.85
CA GLU A 365 0.19 -17.11 11.66
C GLU A 365 0.94 -17.55 12.93
N ARG A 366 2.28 -17.60 12.88
CA ARG A 366 3.09 -17.96 14.04
C ARG A 366 3.34 -16.82 15.03
N LYS A 367 3.01 -15.58 14.71
CA LYS A 367 3.22 -14.43 15.59
C LYS A 367 1.94 -13.78 16.13
N LEU A 368 0.76 -14.00 15.53
CA LEU A 368 -0.49 -13.40 16.04
C LEU A 368 -1.77 -14.23 15.84
N ALA A 369 -1.69 -15.56 15.87
CA ALA A 369 -2.89 -16.40 15.97
C ALA A 369 -3.34 -16.57 17.43
N ILE A 370 -4.06 -15.60 18.00
CA ILE A 370 -4.77 -15.80 19.27
C ILE A 370 -6.14 -15.10 19.16
N CYS A 371 -7.20 -15.86 18.85
CA CYS A 371 -8.19 -16.33 19.82
C CYS A 371 -8.25 -17.87 19.99
N ARG A 372 -7.15 -18.62 19.84
CA ARG A 372 -7.13 -20.06 20.20
C ARG A 372 -6.29 -20.32 21.45
N CYS A 373 -6.96 -20.94 22.42
CA CYS A 373 -6.49 -21.41 23.71
C CYS A 373 -5.08 -22.05 23.65
N ILE A 374 -4.11 -21.49 24.38
CA ILE A 374 -2.89 -22.21 24.77
C ILE A 374 -3.30 -23.34 25.71
N LYS A 375 -3.33 -24.57 25.21
CA LYS A 375 -3.25 -25.78 26.06
C LYS A 375 -1.76 -26.06 26.32
N LYS A 376 -1.13 -25.27 27.21
CA LYS A 376 0.15 -25.62 27.85
C LYS A 376 -0.03 -25.76 29.36
N VAL A 377 -0.42 -26.97 29.74
CA VAL A 377 -0.19 -27.63 31.03
C VAL A 377 -0.08 -29.10 30.58
N THR A 378 1.02 -29.84 30.61
CA THR A 378 2.22 -29.89 31.45
C THR A 378 3.29 -30.71 30.69
N ASN A 379 4.56 -30.57 31.09
CA ASN A 379 5.68 -31.45 30.73
C ASN A 379 5.28 -32.93 30.55
N MET A 380 5.22 -33.46 29.32
CA MET A 380 5.27 -34.92 29.06
C MET A 380 5.45 -35.34 27.58
N ALA A 381 5.57 -34.42 26.62
CA ALA A 381 5.69 -34.77 25.19
C ALA A 381 7.11 -35.15 24.73
N HIS A 382 8.16 -34.73 25.45
CA HIS A 382 9.53 -35.14 25.11
C HIS A 382 9.90 -36.56 25.58
N ARG A 383 9.15 -37.15 26.52
CA ARG A 383 9.30 -38.58 26.87
C ARG A 383 8.59 -39.50 25.90
N LYS A 384 7.44 -39.12 25.32
CA LYS A 384 6.67 -40.00 24.42
C LYS A 384 7.26 -40.11 23.02
N ILE A 385 7.85 -39.04 22.47
CA ILE A 385 8.57 -39.12 21.19
C ILE A 385 9.87 -39.92 21.37
N PHE A 386 10.56 -39.75 22.50
CA PHE A 386 11.74 -40.55 22.81
C PHE A 386 11.39 -42.03 23.05
N ILE A 387 10.29 -42.34 23.75
CA ILE A 387 9.79 -43.71 23.93
C ILE A 387 9.29 -44.31 22.61
N LEU A 388 8.68 -43.54 21.72
CA LEU A 388 8.25 -44.03 20.40
C LEU A 388 9.45 -44.27 19.47
N PHE A 389 10.46 -43.40 19.48
CA PHE A 389 11.71 -43.63 18.77
C PHE A 389 12.50 -44.81 19.34
N PHE A 390 12.55 -44.94 20.67
CA PHE A 390 13.21 -46.05 21.35
C PHE A 390 12.46 -47.37 21.14
N ALA A 391 11.12 -47.34 21.09
CA ALA A 391 10.28 -48.51 20.81
C ALA A 391 10.38 -48.94 19.33
N VAL A 392 10.43 -48.01 18.38
CA VAL A 392 10.64 -48.32 16.95
C VAL A 392 12.07 -48.81 16.70
N PHE A 393 13.06 -48.25 17.40
CA PHE A 393 14.45 -48.72 17.32
C PHE A 393 14.63 -50.10 17.98
N LEU A 394 14.01 -50.35 19.14
CA LEU A 394 13.93 -51.69 19.74
C LEU A 394 13.15 -52.68 18.88
N PHE A 395 12.09 -52.26 18.20
CA PHE A 395 11.30 -53.10 17.31
C PHE A 395 12.09 -53.48 16.06
N LEU A 396 12.88 -52.56 15.49
CA LEU A 396 13.78 -52.85 14.36
C LEU A 396 14.96 -53.76 14.78
N ILE A 397 15.49 -53.59 16.00
CA ILE A 397 16.51 -54.48 16.58
C ILE A 397 15.92 -55.87 16.88
N LEU A 398 14.72 -55.96 17.44
CA LEU A 398 14.04 -57.23 17.72
C LEU A 398 13.59 -57.94 16.44
N TYR A 399 13.19 -57.21 15.41
CA TYR A 399 12.85 -57.78 14.10
C TYR A 399 14.07 -58.35 13.37
N THR A 400 15.23 -57.69 13.49
CA THR A 400 16.50 -58.20 12.95
C THR A 400 17.09 -59.36 13.75
N ILE A 401 16.80 -59.47 15.05
CA ILE A 401 17.35 -60.53 15.92
C ILE A 401 16.43 -61.77 16.02
N LEU A 402 15.10 -61.63 15.98
CA LEU A 402 14.19 -62.72 16.37
C LEU A 402 13.28 -63.29 15.27
N ASN A 403 13.15 -62.68 14.09
CA ASN A 403 12.41 -63.26 12.95
C ASN A 403 11.03 -63.86 13.30
N VAL A 404 10.24 -63.20 14.17
CA VAL A 404 8.88 -63.67 14.54
C VAL A 404 7.79 -62.75 13.99
N TYR A 405 6.84 -63.35 13.28
CA TYR A 405 5.63 -62.71 12.74
C TYR A 405 4.62 -62.42 13.87
N VAL A 406 4.09 -61.19 13.95
CA VAL A 406 2.98 -60.82 14.84
C VAL A 406 1.87 -60.16 14.02
N SER A 407 0.63 -60.62 14.19
CA SER A 407 -0.58 -59.99 13.63
C SER A 407 -1.20 -59.04 14.67
N VAL A 408 -1.68 -57.87 14.23
CA VAL A 408 -2.27 -56.84 15.10
C VAL A 408 -3.68 -56.51 14.62
N GLU A 409 -4.67 -56.59 15.50
CA GLU A 409 -6.07 -56.24 15.25
C GLU A 409 -6.40 -54.89 15.92
N PHE A 410 -7.02 -53.97 15.17
CA PHE A 410 -7.44 -52.65 15.69
C PHE A 410 -8.96 -52.59 15.81
N ARG A 411 -9.47 -52.14 16.96
CA ARG A 411 -10.88 -51.80 17.16
C ARG A 411 -11.02 -50.37 17.66
N LEU A 412 -11.89 -49.60 17.00
CA LEU A 412 -12.32 -48.27 17.42
C LEU A 412 -13.67 -48.40 18.13
N LEU A 413 -13.76 -47.91 19.36
CA LEU A 413 -15.00 -47.73 20.10
C LEU A 413 -15.29 -46.22 20.16
N SER A 414 -16.40 -45.77 19.59
CA SER A 414 -16.95 -44.43 19.85
C SER A 414 -18.11 -44.54 20.83
N SER A 415 -18.11 -43.66 21.82
CA SER A 415 -19.26 -43.42 22.70
C SER A 415 -20.25 -42.47 22.04
N GLU A 416 -21.53 -42.78 22.22
CA GLU A 416 -22.75 -42.08 21.80
C GLU A 416 -23.28 -42.43 20.39
N ASP A 417 -24.46 -43.05 20.42
CA ASP A 417 -25.40 -43.36 19.35
C ASP A 417 -25.09 -44.51 18.37
N GLY A 418 -24.93 -45.72 18.92
CA GLY A 418 -25.81 -46.86 18.58
C GLY A 418 -25.92 -47.38 17.14
N LYS A 419 -24.93 -47.20 16.24
CA LYS A 419 -24.84 -47.95 14.98
C LYS A 419 -23.41 -48.40 14.63
N GLU A 420 -23.33 -49.59 14.04
CA GLU A 420 -22.20 -50.51 13.77
C GLU A 420 -20.77 -49.93 13.66
N GLY A 421 -19.83 -50.52 14.41
CA GLY A 421 -18.39 -50.24 14.32
C GLY A 421 -17.65 -51.18 13.36
N LEU A 422 -16.84 -50.61 12.47
CA LEU A 422 -15.97 -51.31 11.52
C LEU A 422 -14.75 -51.95 12.23
N SER A 423 -14.48 -53.23 11.95
CA SER A 423 -13.26 -53.93 12.35
C SER A 423 -12.46 -54.33 11.10
N TRP A 424 -11.14 -54.14 11.12
CA TRP A 424 -10.24 -54.56 10.04
C TRP A 424 -9.15 -55.47 10.59
N LYS A 425 -8.96 -56.63 9.95
CA LYS A 425 -7.80 -57.51 10.14
C LYS A 425 -6.86 -57.35 8.97
N LEU A 426 -5.62 -56.93 9.22
CA LEU A 426 -4.57 -56.91 8.23
C LEU A 426 -3.69 -58.15 8.40
N SER A 427 -3.71 -59.03 7.39
CA SER A 427 -2.80 -60.15 7.27
C SER A 427 -1.97 -59.93 6.01
N LEU A 428 -0.64 -59.82 6.13
CA LEU A 428 0.26 -59.68 4.97
C LEU A 428 1.23 -60.86 4.92
N PRO A 429 1.26 -61.61 3.80
CA PRO A 429 2.45 -62.28 3.34
C PRO A 429 2.89 -61.65 2.01
N ALA A 430 4.12 -61.11 1.96
CA ALA A 430 5.04 -61.25 0.83
C ALA A 430 6.22 -60.27 0.91
N THR A 431 7.27 -60.66 0.19
CA THR A 431 8.67 -60.27 0.26
C THR A 431 8.96 -58.78 0.00
N ALA A 432 10.15 -58.34 0.42
CA ALA A 432 10.62 -56.94 0.35
C ALA A 432 10.54 -56.29 -1.04
N SER A 433 10.47 -57.07 -2.13
CA SER A 433 10.31 -56.57 -3.50
C SER A 433 8.88 -56.05 -3.79
N GLN A 434 7.85 -56.60 -3.13
CA GLN A 434 6.47 -56.11 -3.28
C GLN A 434 6.18 -54.88 -2.41
N LEU A 435 6.91 -54.69 -1.30
CA LEU A 435 6.85 -53.46 -0.50
C LEU A 435 7.38 -52.24 -1.28
N PHE A 436 8.42 -52.40 -2.10
CA PHE A 436 9.00 -51.29 -2.87
C PHE A 436 8.05 -50.77 -3.97
N ASN A 437 7.30 -51.67 -4.62
CA ASN A 437 6.30 -51.29 -5.61
C ASN A 437 5.01 -50.74 -4.98
N PHE A 438 4.67 -51.14 -3.76
CA PHE A 438 3.55 -50.55 -3.01
C PHE A 438 3.83 -49.10 -2.59
N PHE A 439 5.08 -48.76 -2.24
CA PHE A 439 5.47 -47.38 -1.94
C PHE A 439 5.60 -46.49 -3.19
N ASN A 440 5.92 -47.05 -4.37
CA ASN A 440 5.96 -46.27 -5.62
C ASN A 440 4.59 -46.11 -6.29
N GLY A 441 3.68 -47.09 -6.20
CA GLY A 441 2.32 -47.00 -6.76
C GLY A 441 1.34 -46.17 -5.93
N SER A 442 1.63 -45.91 -4.65
CA SER A 442 0.80 -45.09 -3.76
C SER A 442 1.22 -43.61 -3.72
N ALA A 443 2.38 -43.25 -4.25
CA ALA A 443 2.77 -41.84 -4.43
C ALA A 443 1.89 -41.11 -5.46
N GLU A 444 1.40 -41.84 -6.47
CA GLU A 444 0.49 -41.29 -7.49
C GLU A 444 -0.96 -41.18 -6.98
N GLN A 445 -1.42 -42.08 -6.11
CA GLN A 445 -2.78 -42.01 -5.55
C GLN A 445 -2.92 -41.17 -4.27
N VAL A 446 -1.84 -40.97 -3.49
CA VAL A 446 -1.84 -39.99 -2.38
C VAL A 446 -1.82 -38.55 -2.90
N SER A 447 -1.38 -38.32 -4.15
CA SER A 447 -1.47 -37.01 -4.82
C SER A 447 -2.93 -36.56 -5.08
N LEU A 448 -3.87 -37.52 -5.16
CA LEU A 448 -5.29 -37.24 -5.38
C LEU A 448 -6.08 -36.99 -4.08
N PHE A 449 -5.60 -37.48 -2.92
CA PHE A 449 -6.26 -37.25 -1.61
C PHE A 449 -5.67 -36.08 -0.81
N LEU A 450 -4.50 -35.56 -1.20
CA LEU A 450 -3.93 -34.33 -0.62
C LEU A 450 -4.41 -33.03 -1.30
N ASN A 451 -5.30 -33.12 -2.29
CA ASN A 451 -5.84 -31.95 -2.99
C ASN A 451 -7.02 -31.26 -2.30
N GLU A 452 -7.69 -31.88 -1.32
CA GLU A 452 -8.80 -31.22 -0.60
C GLU A 452 -8.36 -30.44 0.66
N THR A 453 -7.08 -30.52 1.05
CA THR A 453 -6.52 -29.69 2.15
C THR A 453 -5.60 -28.57 1.67
N LYS A 454 -5.44 -28.37 0.35
CA LYS A 454 -4.58 -27.31 -0.22
C LYS A 454 -5.25 -25.94 -0.39
N ASP A 455 -6.57 -25.85 -0.33
CA ASP A 455 -7.25 -24.56 -0.52
C ASP A 455 -7.00 -23.55 0.60
N ALA A 456 -6.67 -24.00 1.82
CA ALA A 456 -6.24 -23.09 2.89
C ALA A 456 -4.84 -22.49 2.68
N THR A 457 -4.06 -22.99 1.71
CA THR A 457 -2.74 -22.43 1.36
C THR A 457 -2.76 -21.51 0.14
N LEU A 458 -3.76 -21.64 -0.77
CA LEU A 458 -3.84 -20.82 -1.97
C LEU A 458 -4.19 -19.35 -1.66
N ASP A 459 -4.99 -19.09 -0.61
CA ASP A 459 -5.35 -17.74 -0.14
C ASP A 459 -4.15 -16.88 0.27
N THR A 460 -2.99 -17.48 0.55
CA THR A 460 -1.76 -16.75 0.89
C THR A 460 -0.87 -16.42 -0.30
N LEU A 461 -1.13 -17.04 -1.47
CA LEU A 461 -0.26 -16.98 -2.65
C LEU A 461 -0.76 -16.01 -3.72
N VAL A 462 -2.00 -15.52 -3.63
CA VAL A 462 -2.60 -14.58 -4.60
C VAL A 462 -3.19 -13.37 -3.89
N LEU A 463 -3.26 -12.23 -4.57
CA LEU A 463 -3.83 -10.99 -4.01
C LEU A 463 -5.35 -11.11 -3.77
N ARG A 464 -6.05 -11.84 -4.65
CA ARG A 464 -7.48 -12.10 -4.55
C ARG A 464 -7.86 -13.44 -5.21
N TYR A 465 -8.55 -14.30 -4.46
CA TYR A 465 -8.80 -15.70 -4.86
C TYR A 465 -10.01 -15.89 -5.79
N ASP A 466 -11.07 -15.12 -5.57
CA ASP A 466 -12.35 -15.17 -6.29
C ASP A 466 -12.36 -14.41 -7.64
N ALA A 467 -11.23 -13.81 -8.02
CA ALA A 467 -11.09 -13.09 -9.28
C ALA A 467 -10.74 -14.03 -10.45
N ALA A 468 -11.23 -13.70 -11.64
CA ALA A 468 -10.87 -14.38 -12.89
C ALA A 468 -9.37 -14.25 -13.20
N CYS A 469 -8.75 -13.14 -12.77
CA CYS A 469 -7.30 -12.99 -12.74
C CYS A 469 -6.76 -13.22 -11.32
N ARG A 470 -5.98 -14.28 -11.14
CA ARG A 470 -5.29 -14.60 -9.88
C ARG A 470 -3.87 -14.02 -9.88
N ILE A 471 -3.71 -12.80 -9.38
CA ILE A 471 -2.40 -12.11 -9.33
C ILE A 471 -1.57 -12.68 -8.18
N PRO A 472 -0.31 -13.10 -8.39
CA PRO A 472 0.52 -13.66 -7.34
C PRO A 472 0.92 -12.63 -6.28
N LYS A 473 0.88 -13.04 -5.01
CA LYS A 473 1.41 -12.26 -3.90
C LYS A 473 2.92 -12.49 -3.80
N LEU A 474 3.71 -11.46 -4.10
CA LEU A 474 5.17 -11.53 -4.04
C LEU A 474 5.72 -11.20 -2.65
N ASP A 475 6.81 -11.89 -2.26
CA ASP A 475 7.62 -11.56 -1.08
C ASP A 475 8.76 -10.62 -1.50
N PRO A 476 8.87 -9.40 -0.95
CA PRO A 476 9.95 -8.48 -1.30
C PRO A 476 11.33 -9.06 -0.99
N PHE A 477 11.46 -10.00 -0.05
CA PHE A 477 12.73 -10.63 0.34
C PHE A 477 12.76 -12.13 0.02
N HIS A 478 12.11 -12.54 -1.07
CA HIS A 478 12.05 -13.92 -1.52
C HIS A 478 13.45 -14.57 -1.58
N SER A 479 13.56 -15.81 -1.11
CA SER A 479 14.85 -16.51 -0.92
C SER A 479 15.68 -16.60 -2.20
N SER A 480 15.02 -16.77 -3.36
CA SER A 480 15.68 -16.88 -4.66
C SER A 480 16.43 -15.61 -5.09
N ILE A 481 16.06 -14.43 -4.59
CA ILE A 481 16.69 -13.16 -5.00
C ILE A 481 17.44 -12.48 -3.85
N LYS A 482 17.30 -12.97 -2.61
CA LYS A 482 17.90 -12.34 -1.42
C LYS A 482 19.42 -12.17 -1.53
N HIS A 483 20.11 -13.09 -2.18
CA HIS A 483 21.56 -13.05 -2.39
C HIS A 483 22.01 -11.96 -3.39
N LEU A 484 21.10 -11.42 -4.19
CA LEU A 484 21.38 -10.31 -5.13
C LEU A 484 21.28 -8.93 -4.46
N LEU A 485 20.73 -8.87 -3.25
CA LEU A 485 20.47 -7.63 -2.52
C LEU A 485 21.73 -7.22 -1.76
N SER A 486 22.17 -5.98 -1.95
CA SER A 486 23.34 -5.43 -1.26
C SER A 486 23.15 -3.97 -0.90
N LYS A 487 23.57 -3.58 0.31
CA LYS A 487 23.73 -2.17 0.67
C LYS A 487 24.97 -1.63 -0.02
N ARG A 488 24.84 -0.50 -0.70
CA ARG A 488 25.95 0.19 -1.35
C ARG A 488 26.09 1.59 -0.78
N SER A 489 27.32 2.08 -0.73
CA SER A 489 27.62 3.50 -0.48
C SER A 489 28.12 4.10 -1.79
N PHE A 490 27.54 5.23 -2.18
CA PHE A 490 27.94 5.97 -3.37
C PHE A 490 27.55 7.44 -3.17
N THR A 491 28.39 8.36 -3.62
CA THR A 491 28.12 9.80 -3.62
C THR A 491 28.49 10.38 -4.98
N CYS A 492 27.78 11.43 -5.40
CA CYS A 492 28.12 12.19 -6.59
C CYS A 492 29.23 13.21 -6.35
N GLU A 493 29.53 13.54 -5.08
CA GLU A 493 30.67 14.37 -4.71
C GLU A 493 31.99 13.61 -4.91
N LYS A 494 32.89 14.18 -5.73
CA LYS A 494 34.23 13.64 -6.00
C LYS A 494 35.19 14.76 -6.37
N GLU A 495 36.49 14.45 -6.52
CA GLU A 495 37.49 15.45 -6.92
C GLU A 495 37.06 16.16 -8.22
N GLY A 496 36.92 17.50 -8.14
CA GLY A 496 36.42 18.35 -9.22
C GLY A 496 34.89 18.53 -9.31
N TYR A 497 34.08 17.92 -8.45
CA TYR A 497 32.64 18.14 -8.33
C TYR A 497 32.23 18.22 -6.85
N SER A 498 32.37 19.41 -6.27
CA SER A 498 31.96 19.73 -4.90
C SER A 498 30.65 20.50 -4.92
N LEU A 499 29.76 20.29 -3.94
CA LEU A 499 28.54 21.08 -3.83
C LEU A 499 28.89 22.48 -3.31
N LEU A 500 28.89 23.46 -4.23
CA LEU A 500 29.33 24.84 -3.95
C LEU A 500 28.17 25.79 -3.64
N PHE A 501 27.05 25.60 -4.32
CA PHE A 501 25.90 26.50 -4.23
C PHE A 501 24.63 25.70 -3.98
N LYS A 502 23.69 26.32 -3.24
CA LYS A 502 22.31 25.85 -3.12
C LYS A 502 21.39 26.88 -3.74
N SER A 503 20.48 26.43 -4.59
CA SER A 503 19.38 27.27 -5.06
C SER A 503 18.20 27.22 -4.07
N THR A 504 17.58 28.37 -3.82
CA THR A 504 16.35 28.49 -3.04
C THR A 504 15.10 28.39 -3.94
N LEU A 505 13.92 28.39 -3.31
CA LEU A 505 12.63 28.42 -4.01
C LEU A 505 12.35 29.79 -4.69
N ASN A 506 12.92 30.88 -4.17
CA ASN A 506 12.76 32.26 -4.66
C ASN A 506 13.94 32.73 -5.54
N SER A 507 14.47 31.83 -6.37
CA SER A 507 15.45 32.19 -7.41
C SER A 507 16.73 32.83 -6.89
N THR A 508 17.25 32.33 -5.76
CA THR A 508 18.50 32.80 -5.17
C THR A 508 19.51 31.67 -5.12
N LEU A 509 20.77 31.96 -5.47
CA LEU A 509 21.91 31.06 -5.28
C LEU A 509 22.64 31.46 -3.99
N VAL A 510 22.83 30.50 -3.08
CA VAL A 510 23.49 30.70 -1.79
C VAL A 510 24.79 29.90 -1.77
N PRO A 511 25.96 30.52 -1.48
CA PRO A 511 27.22 29.80 -1.33
C PRO A 511 27.18 28.90 -0.08
N LEU A 512 27.66 27.66 -0.21
CA LEU A 512 27.67 26.65 0.87
C LEU A 512 29.03 26.45 1.52
N LYS A 513 30.09 27.03 0.96
CA LYS A 513 31.47 26.89 1.44
C LYS A 513 32.02 28.26 1.82
N THR A 514 32.94 28.30 2.80
CA THR A 514 33.66 29.52 3.15
C THR A 514 34.60 29.94 2.02
N LEU A 515 34.97 31.23 1.98
CA LEU A 515 35.92 31.74 0.99
C LEU A 515 37.25 30.98 1.06
N ASP A 516 37.78 30.76 2.26
CA ASP A 516 39.00 29.97 2.47
C ASP A 516 38.90 28.57 1.85
N LEU A 517 37.75 27.90 1.99
CA LEU A 517 37.53 26.59 1.39
C LEU A 517 37.41 26.67 -0.14
N MET A 518 36.76 27.71 -0.68
CA MET A 518 36.71 27.95 -2.13
C MET A 518 38.12 28.18 -2.70
N GLU A 519 38.95 28.98 -2.01
CA GLU A 519 40.34 29.23 -2.38
C GLU A 519 41.21 27.96 -2.29
N ASN A 520 41.01 27.14 -1.26
CA ASN A 520 41.67 25.84 -1.12
C ASN A 520 41.27 24.85 -2.23
N LEU A 521 40.05 24.96 -2.77
CA LEU A 521 39.60 24.23 -3.96
C LEU A 521 40.15 24.83 -5.27
N GLY A 522 40.94 25.91 -5.19
CA GLY A 522 41.54 26.60 -6.33
C GLY A 522 40.57 27.50 -7.10
N ILE A 523 39.38 27.78 -6.58
CA ILE A 523 38.33 28.58 -7.24
C ILE A 523 38.65 30.06 -7.09
N LYS A 524 38.77 30.77 -8.22
CA LYS A 524 39.05 32.21 -8.27
C LYS A 524 37.78 33.05 -8.42
N SER A 525 36.87 32.64 -9.28
CA SER A 525 35.61 33.34 -9.55
C SER A 525 34.57 32.37 -10.10
N CYS A 526 33.28 32.69 -9.96
CA CYS A 526 32.19 31.94 -10.58
C CYS A 526 31.18 32.89 -11.24
N CYS A 527 30.55 32.40 -12.29
CA CYS A 527 29.45 33.05 -12.99
C CYS A 527 28.46 31.99 -13.49
N TYR A 528 27.26 32.37 -13.88
CA TYR A 528 26.29 31.46 -14.50
C TYR A 528 26.00 31.87 -15.95
N LYS A 529 25.73 30.86 -16.77
CA LYS A 529 25.17 31.02 -18.13
C LYS A 529 23.74 30.50 -18.16
N THR A 530 22.87 31.15 -18.91
CA THR A 530 21.49 30.68 -19.08
C THR A 530 21.45 29.58 -20.15
N ILE A 531 20.48 28.68 -20.05
CA ILE A 531 20.26 27.58 -20.99
C ILE A 531 18.89 27.78 -21.63
N SER A 532 18.86 27.85 -22.95
CA SER A 532 17.63 27.98 -23.74
C SER A 532 17.53 26.90 -24.81
N ARG A 533 16.33 26.79 -25.38
CA ARG A 533 16.07 25.96 -26.54
C ARG A 533 16.64 26.65 -27.78
N LYS A 534 17.54 25.98 -28.49
CA LYS A 534 18.24 26.54 -29.66
C LYS A 534 17.36 26.63 -30.92
N ASP A 535 16.61 25.57 -31.20
CA ASP A 535 15.80 25.45 -32.41
C ASP A 535 14.62 24.50 -32.18
N ASP A 536 13.83 24.25 -33.24
CA ASP A 536 12.70 23.31 -33.26
C ASP A 536 13.13 21.83 -33.06
N SER A 537 14.43 21.53 -32.98
CA SER A 537 14.90 20.20 -32.62
C SER A 537 14.72 19.96 -31.12
N ASP A 538 14.37 18.73 -30.75
CA ASP A 538 14.31 18.29 -29.35
C ASP A 538 15.66 17.71 -28.86
N LYS A 539 16.73 18.00 -29.61
CA LYS A 539 18.08 17.43 -29.45
C LYS A 539 19.18 18.49 -29.26
N SER A 540 18.82 19.76 -29.22
CA SER A 540 19.75 20.88 -29.14
C SER A 540 19.43 21.76 -27.93
N TYR A 541 20.45 22.43 -27.43
CA TYR A 541 20.36 23.52 -26.45
C TYR A 541 21.40 24.56 -26.81
N GLU A 542 21.25 25.76 -26.29
CA GLU A 542 22.26 26.82 -26.38
C GLU A 542 22.55 27.40 -24.99
N LEU A 543 23.74 27.96 -24.85
CA LEU A 543 24.15 28.69 -23.66
C LEU A 543 24.26 30.17 -24.01
N SER A 544 23.89 31.06 -23.09
CA SER A 544 24.15 32.49 -23.27
C SER A 544 25.64 32.77 -23.46
N GLU A 545 25.94 33.73 -24.33
CA GLU A 545 27.30 34.26 -24.47
C GLU A 545 27.73 34.96 -23.19
N THR A 546 26.81 35.75 -22.60
CA THR A 546 26.99 36.44 -21.33
C THR A 546 27.13 35.44 -20.18
N CYS A 547 28.14 35.66 -19.33
CA CYS A 547 28.28 34.99 -18.04
C CYS A 547 27.97 35.97 -16.91
N TYR A 548 26.91 35.72 -16.16
CA TYR A 548 26.42 36.59 -15.09
C TYR A 548 27.15 36.27 -13.78
N PRO A 549 27.78 37.24 -13.09
CA PRO A 549 28.57 36.97 -11.89
C PRO A 549 27.78 36.22 -10.79
N VAL A 550 28.44 35.28 -10.11
CA VAL A 550 27.93 34.59 -8.91
C VAL A 550 28.86 34.92 -7.75
N SER A 551 28.31 35.47 -6.67
CA SER A 551 29.08 35.79 -5.47
C SER A 551 29.51 34.52 -4.74
N LEU A 552 30.77 34.47 -4.30
CA LEU A 552 31.34 33.37 -3.50
C LEU A 552 31.09 33.56 -1.99
N LEU A 553 30.66 34.76 -1.58
CA LEU A 553 30.49 35.16 -0.18
C LEU A 553 29.03 35.45 0.15
N GLU A 554 28.33 36.12 -0.76
CA GLU A 554 26.95 36.57 -0.59
C GLU A 554 25.99 35.78 -1.48
N PHE A 555 24.70 35.93 -1.21
CA PHE A 555 23.68 35.34 -2.07
C PHE A 555 23.61 36.08 -3.41
N THR A 556 23.29 35.35 -4.48
CA THR A 556 23.09 35.92 -5.82
C THR A 556 21.63 35.75 -6.23
N VAL A 557 20.94 36.85 -6.49
CA VAL A 557 19.55 36.83 -6.98
C VAL A 557 19.56 36.59 -8.49
N VAL A 558 18.80 35.59 -8.93
CA VAL A 558 18.64 35.22 -10.34
C VAL A 558 17.42 35.94 -10.91
N PRO A 559 17.56 36.66 -12.05
CA PRO A 559 16.44 37.28 -12.73
C PRO A 559 15.35 36.27 -13.16
N ILE A 560 14.10 36.72 -13.19
CA ILE A 560 12.92 35.86 -13.41
C ILE A 560 12.81 35.34 -14.86
N GLU A 561 13.56 35.92 -15.78
CA GLU A 561 13.71 35.49 -17.16
C GLU A 561 14.71 34.34 -17.33
N HIS A 562 15.46 34.00 -16.27
CA HIS A 562 16.52 32.99 -16.30
C HIS A 562 16.06 31.68 -15.62
N ASP A 563 15.37 30.83 -16.37
CA ASP A 563 14.82 29.57 -15.83
C ASP A 563 15.87 28.50 -15.59
N TYR A 564 16.92 28.41 -16.42
CA TYR A 564 17.87 27.31 -16.37
C TYR A 564 19.30 27.83 -16.41
N LEU A 565 20.12 27.41 -15.46
CA LEU A 565 21.47 27.93 -15.27
C LEU A 565 22.53 26.82 -15.30
N ALA A 566 23.66 27.12 -15.92
CA ALA A 566 24.91 26.39 -15.75
C ALA A 566 25.93 27.27 -15.00
N ILE A 567 26.36 26.82 -13.82
CA ILE A 567 27.36 27.52 -13.01
C ILE A 567 28.75 27.16 -13.50
N SER A 568 29.51 28.16 -13.88
CA SER A 568 30.86 28.08 -14.44
C SER A 568 31.85 28.76 -13.51
N CYS A 569 32.90 28.06 -13.08
CA CYS A 569 33.93 28.61 -12.20
C CYS A 569 35.31 28.57 -12.85
N GLU A 570 36.10 29.59 -12.57
CA GLU A 570 37.50 29.74 -12.98
C GLU A 570 38.41 29.17 -11.88
N PHE A 571 39.34 28.29 -12.25
CA PHE A 571 40.28 27.62 -11.36
C PHE A 571 41.72 28.03 -11.64
N ARG A 572 42.56 28.13 -10.60
CA ARG A 572 44.01 28.32 -10.72
C ARG A 572 44.69 27.05 -11.25
N SER A 573 45.59 27.16 -12.23
CA SER A 573 46.39 26.03 -12.70
C SER A 573 47.50 25.71 -11.70
N ASN A 574 47.38 24.62 -10.94
CA ASN A 574 48.47 24.13 -10.11
C ASN A 574 49.44 23.29 -10.96
N SER A 575 50.67 23.78 -11.13
CA SER A 575 51.80 23.06 -11.75
C SER A 575 52.49 22.06 -10.80
N SER A 576 51.82 21.55 -9.76
CA SER A 576 52.45 20.68 -8.76
C SER A 576 51.44 19.76 -8.07
N ASN A 577 51.15 18.63 -8.70
CA ASN A 577 51.04 17.31 -8.05
C ASN A 577 50.83 16.21 -9.11
N SER A 578 51.91 15.90 -9.82
CA SER A 578 52.10 14.57 -10.39
C SER A 578 52.48 13.62 -9.24
N THR A 579 51.50 12.96 -8.64
CA THR A 579 51.76 11.74 -7.87
C THR A 579 50.80 10.65 -8.34
N SER A 580 51.32 9.86 -9.28
CA SER A 580 51.08 8.43 -9.46
C SER A 580 49.78 7.86 -8.88
N GLY A 581 48.71 8.01 -9.63
CA GLY A 581 47.61 7.06 -9.70
C GLY A 581 47.08 7.15 -11.12
N ASN A 582 46.70 6.03 -11.74
CA ASN A 582 46.11 5.98 -13.09
C ASN A 582 44.74 6.68 -13.15
N GLY A 583 44.69 7.97 -12.82
CA GLY A 583 43.55 8.85 -12.99
C GLY A 583 43.61 9.37 -14.41
N THR A 584 42.88 8.71 -15.30
CA THR A 584 42.51 9.25 -16.59
C THR A 584 41.98 10.67 -16.34
N LEU A 585 42.65 11.69 -16.87
CA LEU A 585 42.05 13.00 -17.11
C LEU A 585 40.76 12.71 -17.88
N ILE A 586 39.62 12.67 -17.19
CA ILE A 586 38.33 12.39 -17.81
C ILE A 586 38.07 13.57 -18.73
N SER A 587 38.29 13.36 -20.02
CA SER A 587 37.78 14.16 -21.11
C SER A 587 36.25 14.13 -21.06
N GLY A 588 35.66 14.89 -20.13
CA GLY A 588 34.34 15.45 -20.35
C GLY A 588 34.49 16.49 -21.45
N ASN A 589 33.57 16.52 -22.40
CA ASN A 589 33.50 17.50 -23.50
C ASN A 589 33.23 18.95 -23.02
N GLY A 590 33.82 19.36 -21.89
CA GLY A 590 33.87 20.75 -21.44
C GLY A 590 35.00 21.47 -22.16
N THR A 591 34.66 22.49 -22.93
CA THR A 591 35.61 23.41 -23.56
C THR A 591 36.53 24.03 -22.51
N SER A 592 37.74 23.52 -22.36
CA SER A 592 38.80 24.14 -21.56
C SER A 592 39.53 25.18 -22.41
N THR A 593 39.21 26.45 -22.25
CA THR A 593 40.02 27.54 -22.77
C THR A 593 41.05 27.95 -21.71
N SER A 594 42.31 27.55 -21.89
CA SER A 594 43.39 28.04 -21.04
C SER A 594 43.83 29.42 -21.52
N VAL A 595 43.56 30.45 -20.73
CA VAL A 595 44.13 31.78 -20.92
C VAL A 595 44.74 32.17 -19.58
N ASN A 596 46.04 32.52 -19.56
CA ASN A 596 46.76 33.03 -18.38
C ASN A 596 46.82 32.10 -17.14
N GLY A 597 47.05 30.79 -17.32
CA GLY A 597 47.28 29.88 -16.18
C GLY A 597 46.04 29.61 -15.33
N THR A 598 44.85 29.85 -15.87
CA THR A 598 43.55 29.50 -15.29
C THR A 598 42.73 28.69 -16.29
N PHE A 599 41.85 27.82 -15.79
CA PHE A 599 40.91 27.07 -16.62
C PHE A 599 39.49 27.19 -16.07
N THR A 600 38.49 27.17 -16.95
CA THR A 600 37.08 27.30 -16.57
C THR A 600 36.36 25.96 -16.67
N LYS A 601 35.49 25.66 -15.71
CA LYS A 601 34.71 24.42 -15.67
C LYS A 601 33.29 24.68 -15.18
N ILE A 602 32.32 23.96 -15.75
CA ILE A 602 30.94 23.90 -15.23
C ILE A 602 30.91 22.99 -14.01
N VAL A 603 30.44 23.52 -12.88
CA VAL A 603 30.53 22.87 -11.55
C VAL A 603 29.19 22.47 -10.96
N ASP A 604 28.09 23.13 -11.36
CA ASP A 604 26.72 22.77 -10.98
C ASP A 604 25.72 23.36 -11.98
N MET A 605 24.46 22.92 -11.93
CA MET A 605 23.37 23.40 -12.78
C MET A 605 22.06 23.49 -12.00
N HIS A 606 21.30 24.58 -12.15
CA HIS A 606 20.05 24.80 -11.42
C HIS A 606 18.89 25.09 -12.37
N ALA A 607 17.76 24.45 -12.11
CA ALA A 607 16.49 24.74 -12.75
C ALA A 607 15.60 25.53 -11.78
N PHE A 608 15.09 26.67 -12.23
CA PHE A 608 14.13 27.52 -11.57
C PHE A 608 12.78 27.45 -12.31
N VAL A 609 11.73 27.93 -11.65
CA VAL A 609 10.39 28.00 -12.23
C VAL A 609 9.85 29.39 -11.95
N HIS A 610 9.55 30.13 -13.01
CA HIS A 610 9.00 31.48 -12.92
C HIS A 610 7.66 31.58 -13.66
N LEU A 611 6.71 32.30 -13.07
CA LEU A 611 5.53 32.80 -13.79
C LEU A 611 5.93 34.06 -14.55
N ASN A 612 6.59 33.89 -15.71
CA ASN A 612 6.98 35.00 -16.57
C ASN A 612 5.76 35.67 -17.23
N ALA A 613 5.96 36.78 -17.96
CA ALA A 613 4.86 37.54 -18.55
C ALA A 613 3.97 36.70 -19.49
N SER A 614 4.57 35.80 -20.28
CA SER A 614 3.86 34.91 -21.20
C SER A 614 2.97 33.91 -20.45
N VAL A 615 3.50 33.29 -19.39
CA VAL A 615 2.73 32.36 -18.55
C VAL A 615 1.65 33.10 -17.75
N LYS A 616 1.94 34.30 -17.24
CA LYS A 616 0.95 35.15 -16.56
C LYS A 616 -0.20 35.55 -17.49
N ALA A 617 0.09 35.89 -18.74
CA ALA A 617 -0.94 36.18 -19.74
C ALA A 617 -1.80 34.95 -20.04
N LEU A 618 -1.20 33.75 -20.12
CA LEU A 618 -1.92 32.49 -20.26
C LEU A 618 -2.87 32.25 -19.06
N VAL A 619 -2.37 32.40 -17.83
CA VAL A 619 -3.17 32.27 -16.60
C VAL A 619 -4.32 33.28 -16.58
N GLN A 620 -4.06 34.53 -16.98
CA GLN A 620 -5.09 35.57 -17.04
C GLN A 620 -6.19 35.22 -18.05
N ASN A 621 -5.83 34.82 -19.27
CA ASN A 621 -6.79 34.40 -20.29
C ASN A 621 -7.65 33.22 -19.82
N ILE A 622 -7.03 32.19 -19.23
CA ILE A 622 -7.72 31.03 -18.65
C ILE A 622 -8.71 31.47 -17.56
N THR A 623 -8.30 32.40 -16.71
CA THR A 623 -9.12 32.91 -15.61
C THR A 623 -10.33 33.69 -16.14
N GLU A 624 -10.13 34.53 -17.16
CA GLU A 624 -11.19 35.31 -17.80
C GLU A 624 -12.21 34.42 -18.55
N GLU A 625 -11.76 33.39 -19.27
CA GLU A 625 -12.65 32.42 -19.91
C GLU A 625 -13.49 31.64 -18.89
N ARG A 626 -12.87 31.22 -17.77
CA ARG A 626 -13.58 30.55 -16.68
C ARG A 626 -14.66 31.43 -16.05
N LEU A 627 -14.37 32.72 -15.87
CA LEU A 627 -15.33 33.68 -15.32
C LEU A 627 -16.48 33.97 -16.29
N LYS A 628 -16.24 33.91 -17.62
CA LYS A 628 -17.28 34.06 -18.65
C LYS A 628 -18.18 32.83 -18.77
N GLY A 629 -17.67 31.63 -18.48
CA GLY A 629 -18.41 30.37 -18.57
C GLY A 629 -19.16 29.92 -17.31
N SER A 630 -18.85 30.50 -16.13
CA SER A 630 -19.52 30.11 -14.89
C SER A 630 -20.72 31.01 -14.58
N ASN A 631 -21.92 30.45 -14.51
CA ASN A 631 -23.00 31.07 -13.73
C ASN A 631 -22.47 31.24 -12.29
N GLN A 632 -22.43 32.49 -11.82
CA GLN A 632 -21.95 32.87 -10.50
C GLN A 632 -22.68 32.06 -9.41
N ASN A 633 -22.10 30.93 -8.97
CA ASN A 633 -22.41 30.22 -7.70
C ASN A 633 -21.58 28.94 -7.44
N SER A 634 -20.54 28.62 -8.21
CA SER A 634 -19.72 27.42 -7.96
C SER A 634 -18.48 27.72 -7.10
N THR A 635 -18.57 27.47 -5.79
CA THR A 635 -17.43 27.39 -4.86
C THR A 635 -16.75 26.01 -4.92
N GLN A 636 -16.53 25.45 -6.12
CA GLN A 636 -15.91 24.14 -6.26
C GLN A 636 -14.40 24.23 -6.04
N LYS A 637 -13.92 23.69 -4.91
CA LYS A 637 -12.48 23.48 -4.65
C LYS A 637 -11.87 22.68 -5.81
N LEU A 638 -10.86 23.26 -6.46
CA LEU A 638 -10.11 22.65 -7.55
C LEU A 638 -9.00 21.75 -7.02
N VAL A 639 -8.49 20.87 -7.87
CA VAL A 639 -7.39 19.97 -7.55
C VAL A 639 -6.27 20.07 -8.59
N ASN A 640 -5.04 19.99 -8.12
CA ASN A 640 -3.82 19.83 -8.90
C ASN A 640 -3.48 18.35 -9.03
N VAL A 641 -2.68 18.00 -10.04
CA VAL A 641 -2.25 16.62 -10.26
C VAL A 641 -0.73 16.60 -10.45
N LEU A 642 -0.05 15.83 -9.61
CA LEU A 642 1.39 15.59 -9.69
C LEU A 642 1.62 14.09 -9.91
N VAL A 643 2.13 13.73 -11.08
CA VAL A 643 2.57 12.37 -11.41
C VAL A 643 4.10 12.31 -11.31
N LEU A 644 4.59 11.56 -10.34
CA LEU A 644 6.00 11.23 -10.17
C LEU A 644 6.24 9.79 -10.64
N GLY A 645 6.89 9.65 -11.78
CA GLY A 645 7.33 8.39 -12.33
C GLY A 645 8.74 8.00 -11.88
N LEU A 646 8.90 6.74 -11.49
CA LEU A 646 10.17 6.12 -11.15
C LEU A 646 10.41 4.95 -12.11
N ASP A 647 11.37 5.09 -13.02
CA ASP A 647 11.71 4.03 -13.98
C ASP A 647 12.24 2.79 -13.24
N THR A 648 11.86 1.60 -13.70
CA THR A 648 12.49 0.33 -13.30
C THR A 648 12.12 -0.16 -11.87
N PHE A 649 11.15 0.46 -11.20
CA PHE A 649 10.69 0.02 -9.88
C PHE A 649 9.46 -0.89 -9.94
N SER A 650 9.67 -2.17 -9.62
CA SER A 650 8.57 -3.03 -9.17
C SER A 650 8.08 -2.56 -7.79
N ARG A 651 6.83 -2.91 -7.44
CA ARG A 651 6.31 -2.73 -6.07
C ARG A 651 7.28 -3.29 -5.03
N MET A 652 7.82 -4.48 -5.28
CA MET A 652 8.74 -5.17 -4.36
C MET A 652 10.11 -4.48 -4.28
N SER A 653 10.62 -3.99 -5.41
CA SER A 653 11.89 -3.26 -5.46
C SER A 653 11.80 -1.94 -4.70
N PHE A 654 10.68 -1.24 -4.79
CA PHE A 654 10.44 -0.02 -4.02
C PHE A 654 10.41 -0.27 -2.50
N ILE A 655 9.70 -1.33 -2.06
CA ILE A 655 9.70 -1.73 -0.63
C ILE A 655 11.12 -2.04 -0.14
N ARG A 656 11.94 -2.70 -0.96
CA ARG A 656 13.32 -3.05 -0.59
C ARG A 656 14.26 -1.86 -0.56
N GLN A 657 14.20 -1.03 -1.59
CA GLN A 657 15.21 -0.01 -1.86
C GLN A 657 14.84 1.34 -1.28
N MET A 658 13.55 1.68 -1.22
CA MET A 658 13.06 2.94 -0.69
C MET A 658 12.10 2.75 0.51
N PRO A 659 12.51 2.01 1.57
CA PRO A 659 11.62 1.69 2.68
C PRO A 659 11.14 2.93 3.46
N LYS A 660 11.93 4.00 3.56
CA LYS A 660 11.49 5.22 4.26
C LYS A 660 10.39 5.94 3.49
N SER A 661 10.58 6.08 2.17
CA SER A 661 9.59 6.69 1.28
C SER A 661 8.31 5.86 1.22
N HIS A 662 8.43 4.54 1.10
CA HIS A 662 7.30 3.62 1.13
C HIS A 662 6.51 3.73 2.44
N SER A 663 7.21 3.68 3.59
CA SER A 663 6.58 3.81 4.90
C SER A 663 5.87 5.16 5.06
N PHE A 664 6.45 6.26 4.57
CA PHE A 664 5.85 7.58 4.67
C PHE A 664 4.58 7.71 3.82
N LEU A 665 4.61 7.20 2.59
CA LEU A 665 3.42 7.16 1.72
C LEU A 665 2.25 6.45 2.41
N LEU A 666 2.47 5.26 2.98
CA LEU A 666 1.39 4.48 3.58
C LEU A 666 0.97 4.98 4.96
N ASN A 667 1.92 5.25 5.84
CA ASN A 667 1.63 5.48 7.27
C ASN A 667 1.33 6.95 7.59
N GLU A 668 1.96 7.89 6.89
CA GLU A 668 1.81 9.33 7.16
C GLU A 668 0.86 10.01 6.16
N LEU A 669 0.88 9.58 4.89
CA LEU A 669 0.04 10.20 3.84
C LEU A 669 -1.26 9.44 3.53
N ASP A 670 -1.52 8.29 4.17
CA ASP A 670 -2.67 7.40 3.87
C ASP A 670 -2.81 7.16 2.36
N ALA A 671 -1.69 6.83 1.70
CA ALA A 671 -1.67 6.51 0.28
C ALA A 671 -2.42 5.21 -0.01
N VAL A 672 -3.16 5.19 -1.11
CA VAL A 672 -3.79 3.96 -1.63
C VAL A 672 -2.83 3.29 -2.61
N GLU A 673 -2.44 2.06 -2.31
CA GLU A 673 -1.51 1.26 -3.12
C GLU A 673 -2.28 0.31 -4.05
N ILE A 674 -2.11 0.46 -5.36
CA ILE A 674 -2.69 -0.45 -6.36
C ILE A 674 -1.72 -1.61 -6.60
N LYS A 675 -1.89 -2.69 -5.83
CA LYS A 675 -1.02 -3.88 -5.82
C LYS A 675 -1.16 -4.73 -7.07
N GLY A 676 -2.34 -4.70 -7.72
CA GLY A 676 -2.61 -5.44 -8.95
C GLY A 676 -2.27 -4.68 -10.24
N TYR A 677 -1.47 -3.60 -10.16
CA TYR A 677 -1.04 -2.81 -11.31
C TYR A 677 -0.04 -3.59 -12.17
N ASN A 678 -0.42 -3.87 -13.41
CA ASN A 678 0.33 -4.71 -14.35
C ASN A 678 0.72 -3.90 -15.59
N LYS A 679 1.95 -4.06 -16.04
CA LYS A 679 2.41 -3.46 -17.30
C LYS A 679 1.72 -4.10 -18.51
N ILE A 680 1.73 -3.43 -19.64
CA ILE A 680 1.14 -3.94 -20.89
C ILE A 680 2.18 -4.27 -21.95
N ALA A 681 3.42 -3.78 -21.80
CA ALA A 681 4.45 -3.86 -22.83
C ALA A 681 5.86 -4.03 -22.24
N HIS A 682 6.83 -4.36 -23.10
CA HIS A 682 8.21 -4.67 -22.68
C HIS A 682 8.90 -3.51 -21.96
N ASN A 683 8.82 -2.30 -22.53
CA ASN A 683 9.67 -1.14 -22.18
C ASN A 683 8.87 0.09 -21.74
N THR A 684 9.59 1.08 -21.21
CA THR A 684 9.07 2.34 -20.69
C THR A 684 8.18 3.09 -21.67
N PHE A 685 8.66 3.32 -22.90
CA PHE A 685 7.94 4.10 -23.90
C PHE A 685 6.48 3.66 -24.07
N LEU A 686 6.21 2.36 -24.22
CA LEU A 686 4.85 1.87 -24.47
C LEU A 686 3.95 1.93 -23.22
N ASN A 687 4.49 1.63 -22.04
CA ASN A 687 3.72 1.69 -20.79
C ASN A 687 3.39 3.14 -20.40
N VAL A 688 4.34 4.06 -20.58
CA VAL A 688 4.14 5.50 -20.34
C VAL A 688 3.24 6.12 -21.41
N LEU A 689 3.42 5.76 -22.68
CA LEU A 689 2.54 6.24 -23.77
C LEU A 689 1.09 5.83 -23.53
N ALA A 690 0.82 4.59 -23.10
CA ALA A 690 -0.52 4.13 -22.77
C ALA A 690 -1.14 4.94 -21.61
N THR A 691 -0.35 5.26 -20.58
CA THR A 691 -0.80 6.13 -19.48
C THR A 691 -1.17 7.53 -19.97
N LEU A 692 -0.42 8.07 -20.93
CA LEU A 692 -0.59 9.44 -21.37
C LEU A 692 -1.54 9.63 -22.56
N THR A 693 -1.82 8.59 -23.34
CA THR A 693 -2.60 8.69 -24.59
C THR A 693 -3.69 7.63 -24.76
N SER A 694 -3.71 6.59 -23.93
CA SER A 694 -4.47 5.35 -24.13
C SER A 694 -4.06 4.52 -25.36
N LEU A 695 -3.01 4.89 -26.10
CA LEU A 695 -2.51 4.13 -27.29
C LEU A 695 -1.58 2.97 -26.89
N ASN A 696 -1.44 1.95 -27.74
CA ASN A 696 -0.49 0.83 -27.55
C ASN A 696 0.20 0.35 -28.85
N ASP A 697 1.05 -0.67 -28.73
CA ASP A 697 1.85 -1.30 -29.79
C ASP A 697 1.04 -2.10 -30.82
N VAL A 698 -0.09 -2.70 -30.42
CA VAL A 698 -1.06 -3.27 -31.39
C VAL A 698 -1.56 -2.19 -32.36
N MET A 699 -1.41 -0.92 -31.99
CA MET A 699 -1.67 0.26 -32.80
C MET A 699 -0.38 0.91 -33.36
N GLU A 700 0.75 0.21 -33.51
CA GLU A 700 2.01 0.81 -34.04
C GLU A 700 1.81 1.46 -35.43
N LYS A 701 0.93 0.88 -36.25
CA LYS A 701 0.47 1.47 -37.50
C LYS A 701 -0.28 2.79 -37.27
N ASP A 702 -1.08 2.90 -36.21
CA ASP A 702 -1.84 4.12 -35.85
C ASP A 702 -0.95 5.16 -35.14
N ILE A 703 0.03 4.74 -34.33
CA ILE A 703 1.03 5.64 -33.73
C ILE A 703 1.81 6.33 -34.86
N ASN A 704 2.30 5.57 -35.82
CA ASN A 704 3.09 6.11 -36.93
C ASN A 704 2.25 6.86 -37.98
N SER A 705 0.96 6.54 -38.16
CA SER A 705 0.10 7.19 -39.16
C SER A 705 -0.76 8.34 -38.61
N SER A 706 -1.12 8.33 -37.32
CA SER A 706 -2.08 9.26 -36.72
C SER A 706 -1.47 10.16 -35.64
N CYS A 707 -0.39 9.73 -34.98
CA CYS A 707 0.22 10.44 -33.85
C CYS A 707 1.57 11.07 -34.21
N LYS A 708 2.37 10.43 -35.06
CA LYS A 708 3.65 10.99 -35.51
C LYS A 708 3.57 11.78 -36.80
N VAL A 709 4.12 12.98 -36.81
CA VAL A 709 4.39 13.77 -38.03
C VAL A 709 5.89 13.94 -38.17
N ASN A 710 6.48 13.56 -39.31
CA ASN A 710 7.94 13.60 -39.53
C ASN A 710 8.78 12.89 -38.45
N ASN A 711 8.22 11.85 -37.81
CA ASN A 711 8.75 11.12 -36.64
C ASN A 711 8.80 11.90 -35.31
N MET A 712 8.02 12.98 -35.18
CA MET A 712 7.84 13.74 -33.93
C MET A 712 6.43 13.52 -33.35
N PHE A 713 6.28 13.66 -32.03
CA PHE A 713 5.06 13.27 -31.29
C PHE A 713 4.01 14.39 -31.14
N ASP A 714 4.17 15.52 -31.81
CA ASP A 714 3.35 16.71 -31.64
C ASP A 714 1.84 16.47 -31.86
N ASN A 715 1.44 15.52 -32.70
CA ASN A 715 0.02 15.24 -32.99
C ASN A 715 -0.61 14.19 -32.05
N CYS A 716 0.16 13.59 -31.14
CA CYS A 716 -0.39 12.57 -30.26
C CYS A 716 -1.37 13.18 -29.24
N PRO A 717 -2.44 12.45 -28.86
CA PRO A 717 -3.47 12.92 -27.95
C PRO A 717 -3.02 12.77 -26.49
N PHE A 718 -1.93 13.45 -26.13
CA PHE A 718 -1.42 13.41 -24.77
C PHE A 718 -2.38 14.06 -23.78
N ILE A 719 -2.54 13.42 -22.62
CA ILE A 719 -3.48 13.83 -21.58
C ILE A 719 -3.20 15.25 -21.08
N TRP A 720 -1.94 15.69 -21.04
CA TRP A 720 -1.59 17.06 -20.66
C TRP A 720 -2.21 18.11 -21.58
N LYS A 721 -2.55 17.79 -22.84
CA LYS A 721 -3.29 18.70 -23.72
C LYS A 721 -4.71 18.92 -23.22
N ASN A 722 -5.38 17.87 -22.72
CA ASN A 722 -6.69 18.00 -22.09
C ASN A 722 -6.61 18.87 -20.84
N TYR A 723 -5.56 18.70 -20.02
CA TYR A 723 -5.32 19.55 -18.85
C TYR A 723 -5.08 21.01 -19.25
N SER A 724 -4.20 21.27 -20.22
CA SER A 724 -3.94 22.62 -20.75
C SER A 724 -5.22 23.30 -21.26
N GLN A 725 -6.04 22.58 -22.05
CA GLN A 725 -7.33 23.07 -22.54
C GLN A 725 -8.36 23.36 -21.43
N HIS A 726 -8.19 22.78 -20.24
CA HIS A 726 -9.05 23.01 -19.07
C HIS A 726 -8.37 23.89 -18.01
N GLY A 727 -7.43 24.73 -18.45
CA GLY A 727 -6.87 25.81 -17.66
C GLY A 727 -5.81 25.38 -16.65
N PHE A 728 -5.17 24.24 -16.84
CA PHE A 728 -4.02 23.84 -16.03
C PHE A 728 -2.71 24.32 -16.66
N LEU A 729 -1.80 24.81 -15.83
CA LEU A 729 -0.39 24.90 -16.20
C LEU A 729 0.23 23.50 -16.21
N THR A 730 0.94 23.19 -17.29
CA THR A 730 1.46 21.84 -17.55
C THR A 730 2.97 21.78 -17.44
N SER A 731 3.50 20.70 -16.87
CA SER A 731 4.94 20.50 -16.72
C SER A 731 5.35 19.08 -17.11
N TYR A 732 6.41 18.96 -17.90
CA TYR A 732 7.05 17.70 -18.26
C TYR A 732 8.58 17.79 -18.08
N GLY A 733 9.16 16.80 -17.39
CA GLY A 733 10.60 16.77 -17.15
C GLY A 733 11.16 15.39 -16.81
N GLU A 734 12.42 15.16 -17.19
CA GLU A 734 13.14 13.90 -17.03
C GLU A 734 14.62 14.13 -16.68
N ASP A 735 15.28 13.16 -16.02
CA ASP A 735 16.71 13.24 -15.64
C ASP A 735 17.67 12.49 -16.57
N GLY A 736 17.16 11.78 -17.59
CA GLY A 736 17.98 11.04 -18.57
C GLY A 736 17.73 11.52 -19.99
N ALA A 737 18.42 12.58 -20.45
CA ALA A 737 18.11 13.17 -21.74
C ALA A 737 18.44 12.26 -22.95
N THR A 738 19.44 11.38 -22.83
CA THR A 738 19.81 10.42 -23.89
C THR A 738 18.92 9.17 -23.95
N ILE A 739 18.24 8.84 -22.86
CA ILE A 739 17.42 7.62 -22.71
C ILE A 739 15.96 7.93 -22.32
N GLY A 740 15.54 9.18 -22.49
CA GLY A 740 14.20 9.66 -22.11
C GLY A 740 13.08 9.04 -22.95
N ASN A 741 11.87 9.10 -22.41
CA ASN A 741 10.69 8.40 -22.90
C ASN A 741 10.43 8.62 -24.39
N PHE A 742 10.49 9.88 -24.84
CA PHE A 742 10.11 10.27 -26.21
C PHE A 742 11.31 10.62 -27.10
N ASN A 743 12.54 10.50 -26.60
CA ASN A 743 13.75 10.93 -27.32
C ASN A 743 14.70 9.77 -27.66
N TYR A 744 14.67 8.65 -26.93
CA TYR A 744 15.51 7.49 -27.23
C TYR A 744 15.17 6.89 -28.61
N LEU A 745 16.13 6.95 -29.54
CA LEU A 745 15.97 6.56 -30.95
C LEU A 745 14.81 7.26 -31.70
N GLN A 746 14.31 8.38 -31.18
CA GLN A 746 13.21 9.16 -31.78
C GLN A 746 13.62 10.64 -31.94
N LYS A 747 12.77 11.45 -32.55
CA LYS A 747 13.02 12.91 -32.70
C LYS A 747 12.45 13.76 -31.56
N GLY A 748 11.61 13.20 -30.70
CA GLY A 748 10.96 13.96 -29.64
C GLY A 748 9.86 14.87 -30.18
N PHE A 749 9.82 16.10 -29.68
CA PHE A 749 8.80 17.09 -30.00
C PHE A 749 9.34 18.28 -30.80
N LYS A 750 8.60 18.73 -31.82
CA LYS A 750 8.92 19.98 -32.52
C LYS A 750 8.64 21.18 -31.63
N THR A 751 7.45 21.22 -31.05
CA THR A 751 7.00 22.27 -30.12
C THR A 751 7.08 21.76 -28.68
N PRO A 752 7.41 22.59 -27.68
CA PRO A 752 7.41 22.14 -26.29
C PRO A 752 6.04 21.54 -25.94
N PRO A 753 5.96 20.29 -25.43
CA PRO A 753 4.68 19.60 -25.26
C PRO A 753 3.86 20.11 -24.06
N THR A 754 4.47 20.89 -23.19
CA THR A 754 3.90 21.45 -21.95
C THR A 754 4.45 22.86 -21.72
N ASP A 755 3.78 23.66 -20.89
CA ASP A 755 4.15 25.05 -20.59
C ASP A 755 5.55 25.15 -19.97
N PHE A 756 5.88 24.19 -19.11
CA PHE A 756 7.20 24.04 -18.50
C PHE A 756 7.85 22.74 -18.96
N TYR A 757 8.90 22.82 -19.77
CA TYR A 757 9.56 21.66 -20.37
C TYR A 757 11.05 21.62 -20.02
N LEU A 758 11.46 20.63 -19.21
CA LEU A 758 12.82 20.58 -18.62
C LEU A 758 13.92 20.16 -19.61
N ARG A 759 13.56 19.79 -20.85
CA ARG A 759 14.41 19.06 -21.78
C ARG A 759 15.78 19.68 -22.08
N HIS A 760 15.85 20.97 -22.41
CA HIS A 760 17.12 21.63 -22.73
C HIS A 760 18.06 21.68 -21.52
N PHE A 761 17.50 21.74 -20.30
CA PHE A 761 18.28 21.70 -19.07
C PHE A 761 18.88 20.30 -18.90
N SER A 762 18.06 19.26 -19.05
CA SER A 762 18.53 17.87 -18.97
C SER A 762 19.55 17.53 -20.06
N LEU A 763 19.38 18.04 -21.28
CA LEU A 763 20.35 17.92 -22.38
C LEU A 763 21.69 18.58 -22.05
N ALA A 764 21.64 19.81 -21.52
CA ALA A 764 22.82 20.53 -21.11
C ALA A 764 23.52 19.83 -19.93
N ALA A 765 22.77 19.35 -18.94
CA ALA A 765 23.30 18.58 -17.82
C ALA A 765 23.97 17.28 -18.26
N ASP A 766 23.32 16.50 -19.13
CA ASP A 766 23.88 15.27 -19.70
C ASP A 766 25.19 15.51 -20.45
N LYS A 767 25.32 16.65 -21.14
CA LYS A 767 26.52 16.96 -21.95
C LYS A 767 27.64 17.64 -21.17
N LEU A 768 27.30 18.51 -20.23
CA LEU A 768 28.26 19.43 -19.61
C LEU A 768 28.77 18.99 -18.25
N ILE A 769 27.95 18.28 -17.46
CA ILE A 769 28.27 18.02 -16.05
C ILE A 769 28.05 16.57 -15.60
N LYS A 770 27.44 15.75 -16.45
CA LYS A 770 27.27 14.32 -16.17
C LYS A 770 28.62 13.61 -16.13
N HIS A 771 28.91 12.95 -15.02
CA HIS A 771 30.15 12.19 -14.83
C HIS A 771 29.92 10.73 -14.43
N SER A 772 28.66 10.37 -14.17
CA SER A 772 28.18 9.01 -14.02
C SER A 772 26.76 8.95 -14.57
N ARG A 773 26.17 7.75 -14.73
CA ARG A 773 24.78 7.65 -15.22
C ARG A 773 23.77 8.39 -14.33
N MET A 774 24.04 8.50 -13.03
CA MET A 774 23.09 9.01 -12.02
C MET A 774 23.50 10.36 -11.42
N CYS A 775 24.62 10.95 -11.84
CA CYS A 775 25.16 12.17 -11.23
C CYS A 775 25.18 13.34 -12.21
N PHE A 776 24.59 14.45 -11.78
CA PHE A 776 24.79 15.78 -12.38
C PHE A 776 25.67 16.59 -11.46
N GLY A 777 26.96 16.66 -11.79
CA GLY A 777 27.96 17.28 -10.94
C GLY A 777 27.94 16.67 -9.53
N PRO A 778 27.79 17.47 -8.46
CA PRO A 778 27.85 16.99 -7.09
C PRO A 778 26.57 16.27 -6.61
N ARG A 779 25.47 16.30 -7.38
CA ARG A 779 24.15 15.79 -6.96
C ARG A 779 23.70 14.59 -7.77
N PHE A 780 22.84 13.76 -7.19
CA PHE A 780 22.13 12.78 -7.98
C PHE A 780 21.16 13.48 -8.93
N SER A 781 21.05 13.00 -10.16
CA SER A 781 20.13 13.57 -11.17
C SER A 781 18.67 13.51 -10.70
N HIS A 782 18.32 12.47 -9.92
CA HIS A 782 17.03 12.33 -9.24
C HIS A 782 16.76 13.48 -8.25
N GLU A 783 17.77 13.92 -7.49
CA GLU A 783 17.62 15.04 -6.54
C GLU A 783 17.35 16.35 -7.27
N VAL A 784 17.94 16.54 -8.46
CA VAL A 784 17.69 17.70 -9.30
C VAL A 784 16.23 17.75 -9.78
N LEU A 785 15.63 16.60 -10.11
CA LEU A 785 14.19 16.52 -10.42
C LEU A 785 13.31 16.80 -9.21
N LEU A 786 13.65 16.25 -8.04
CA LEU A 786 12.89 16.50 -6.83
C LEU A 786 12.93 17.98 -6.42
N ASP A 787 14.09 18.63 -6.55
CA ASP A 787 14.25 20.08 -6.36
C ASP A 787 13.38 20.88 -7.35
N TYR A 788 13.31 20.44 -8.62
CA TYR A 788 12.44 21.04 -9.62
C TYR A 788 10.95 20.89 -9.27
N ILE A 789 10.51 19.75 -8.73
CA ILE A 789 9.13 19.56 -8.24
C ILE A 789 8.81 20.56 -7.12
N GLN A 790 9.73 20.76 -6.17
CA GLN A 790 9.53 21.69 -5.06
C GLN A 790 9.39 23.13 -5.58
N LYS A 791 10.29 23.56 -6.46
CA LYS A 791 10.25 24.90 -7.06
C LYS A 791 9.02 25.13 -7.92
N PHE A 792 8.62 24.13 -8.71
CA PHE A 792 7.41 24.20 -9.51
C PHE A 792 6.18 24.35 -8.62
N THR A 793 6.02 23.47 -7.63
CA THR A 793 4.89 23.50 -6.70
C THR A 793 4.83 24.81 -5.93
N TYR A 794 5.98 25.31 -5.47
CA TYR A 794 6.10 26.61 -4.82
C TYR A 794 5.66 27.77 -5.73
N ALA A 795 6.13 27.79 -6.98
CA ALA A 795 5.80 28.84 -7.95
C ALA A 795 4.32 28.85 -8.36
N MET A 796 3.67 27.69 -8.40
CA MET A 796 2.23 27.60 -8.69
C MET A 796 1.39 28.12 -7.51
N GLY A 797 1.83 27.89 -6.27
CA GLY A 797 1.09 28.27 -5.06
C GLY A 797 -0.29 27.60 -4.96
N SER A 798 -1.21 28.22 -4.22
CA SER A 798 -2.61 27.78 -4.09
C SER A 798 -3.54 28.27 -5.20
N ASP A 799 -3.06 29.23 -6.00
CA ASP A 799 -3.91 30.03 -6.89
C ASP A 799 -3.95 29.46 -8.32
N ASN A 800 -2.91 28.72 -8.71
CA ASN A 800 -2.79 28.16 -10.05
C ASN A 800 -3.08 26.66 -10.06
N ARG A 801 -3.92 26.25 -11.01
CA ARG A 801 -4.18 24.83 -11.27
C ARG A 801 -3.04 24.25 -12.09
N TYR A 802 -2.50 23.08 -11.72
CA TYR A 802 -1.40 22.48 -12.48
C TYR A 802 -1.49 20.96 -12.66
N PHE A 803 -0.94 20.49 -13.79
CA PHE A 803 -0.66 19.10 -14.10
C PHE A 803 0.83 18.94 -14.34
N GLN A 804 1.51 18.21 -13.46
CA GLN A 804 2.94 17.99 -13.56
C GLN A 804 3.22 16.50 -13.75
N PHE A 805 3.98 16.14 -14.78
CA PHE A 805 4.45 14.78 -15.06
C PHE A 805 5.98 14.76 -15.06
N ILE A 806 6.59 14.21 -14.02
CA ILE A 806 8.05 14.13 -13.86
C ILE A 806 8.48 12.67 -13.85
N TRP A 807 9.53 12.35 -14.58
CA TRP A 807 10.01 10.97 -14.74
C TRP A 807 11.49 10.85 -14.36
N SER A 808 11.80 10.09 -13.31
CA SER A 808 13.18 9.77 -12.94
C SER A 808 13.58 8.44 -13.57
N THR A 809 14.54 8.51 -14.49
CA THR A 809 15.08 7.39 -15.26
C THR A 809 16.38 6.89 -14.64
N ALA A 810 17.33 7.78 -14.38
CA ALA A 810 18.73 7.40 -14.21
C ALA A 810 19.03 6.49 -13.01
N LEU A 811 18.31 6.68 -11.90
CA LEU A 811 18.67 6.12 -10.58
C LEU A 811 18.70 4.59 -10.53
N ALA A 812 17.69 3.91 -11.10
CA ALA A 812 17.53 2.45 -10.96
C ALA A 812 17.65 1.68 -12.28
N HIS A 813 17.81 2.37 -13.42
CA HIS A 813 17.69 1.80 -14.77
C HIS A 813 18.60 0.58 -15.00
N ASP A 814 19.87 0.64 -14.59
CA ASP A 814 20.86 -0.40 -14.91
C ASP A 814 21.25 -1.30 -13.72
N TYR A 815 20.92 -0.90 -12.50
CA TYR A 815 21.48 -1.51 -11.29
C TYR A 815 20.39 -1.81 -10.27
N LEU A 816 20.26 -3.10 -9.95
CA LEU A 816 19.27 -3.64 -9.01
C LEU A 816 19.28 -2.95 -7.65
N ASN A 817 20.42 -2.45 -7.18
CA ASN A 817 20.56 -1.91 -5.82
C ASN A 817 20.72 -0.38 -5.76
N HIS A 818 20.65 0.37 -6.87
CA HIS A 818 20.93 1.81 -6.84
C HIS A 818 19.73 2.68 -6.45
N GLY A 819 18.51 2.14 -6.51
CA GLY A 819 17.32 2.82 -6.03
C GLY A 819 17.42 3.27 -4.56
N GLN A 820 18.25 2.61 -3.76
CA GLN A 820 18.45 2.96 -2.35
C GLN A 820 18.99 4.39 -2.12
N PHE A 821 19.67 4.98 -3.10
CA PHE A 821 20.20 6.34 -2.96
C PHE A 821 19.11 7.42 -3.05
N GLY A 822 17.95 7.11 -3.66
CA GLY A 822 16.83 8.05 -3.74
C GLY A 822 15.87 8.01 -2.55
N ASP A 823 16.03 7.07 -1.60
CA ASP A 823 15.07 6.88 -0.51
C ASP A 823 14.96 8.11 0.40
N GLN A 824 16.10 8.63 0.88
CA GLN A 824 16.08 9.81 1.75
C GLN A 824 15.63 11.07 1.02
N PRO A 825 16.15 11.41 -0.19
CA PRO A 825 15.68 12.56 -0.95
C PRO A 825 14.17 12.54 -1.22
N LEU A 826 13.64 11.42 -1.71
CA LEU A 826 12.20 11.29 -2.00
C LEU A 826 11.37 11.46 -0.73
N ARG A 827 11.75 10.78 0.36
CA ARG A 827 11.09 10.93 1.67
C ARG A 827 11.08 12.39 2.15
N SER A 828 12.18 13.12 2.01
CA SER A 828 12.26 14.53 2.40
C SER A 828 11.36 15.43 1.55
N THR A 829 11.30 15.19 0.23
CA THR A 829 10.42 15.95 -0.67
C THR A 829 8.94 15.71 -0.38
N LEU A 830 8.54 14.46 -0.12
CA LEU A 830 7.17 14.11 0.25
C LEU A 830 6.73 14.78 1.56
N GLU A 831 7.62 14.83 2.56
CA GLU A 831 7.34 15.49 3.82
C GLU A 831 7.26 17.00 3.68
N TRP A 832 8.12 17.62 2.88
CA TRP A 832 8.01 19.04 2.56
C TRP A 832 6.67 19.37 1.89
N LEU A 833 6.27 18.59 0.87
CA LEU A 833 4.97 18.77 0.20
C LEU A 833 3.78 18.68 1.17
N ASN A 834 3.88 17.79 2.17
CA ASN A 834 2.84 17.61 3.18
C ASN A 834 2.84 18.75 4.22
N ASN A 835 4.01 19.05 4.80
CA ASN A 835 4.15 20.02 5.90
C ASN A 835 3.83 21.45 5.46
N GLU A 836 4.19 21.82 4.24
CA GLU A 836 3.83 23.11 3.65
C GLU A 836 2.39 23.16 3.13
N GLY A 837 1.65 22.05 3.23
CA GLY A 837 0.23 21.99 2.88
C GLY A 837 -0.08 21.89 1.39
N TYR A 838 0.90 21.71 0.51
CA TYR A 838 0.67 21.56 -0.94
C TYR A 838 -0.17 20.32 -1.28
N LEU A 839 -0.01 19.22 -0.53
CA LEU A 839 -0.84 18.02 -0.69
C LEU A 839 -2.32 18.23 -0.29
N ASN A 840 -2.68 19.36 0.32
CA ASN A 840 -4.09 19.68 0.59
C ASN A 840 -4.86 20.05 -0.67
N GLN A 841 -4.19 20.38 -1.78
CA GLN A 841 -4.83 20.70 -3.06
C GLN A 841 -4.31 19.84 -4.22
N THR A 842 -3.34 18.96 -3.97
CA THR A 842 -2.69 18.15 -5.01
C THR A 842 -2.98 16.67 -4.81
N ILE A 843 -3.47 16.02 -5.86
CA ILE A 843 -3.44 14.56 -5.97
C ILE A 843 -2.05 14.17 -6.45
N LEU A 844 -1.31 13.48 -5.59
CA LEU A 844 0.00 12.94 -5.90
C LEU A 844 -0.15 11.47 -6.34
N ILE A 845 0.39 11.15 -7.51
CA ILE A 845 0.45 9.80 -8.06
C ILE A 845 1.92 9.41 -8.18
N VAL A 846 2.36 8.41 -7.43
CA VAL A 846 3.71 7.84 -7.54
C VAL A 846 3.60 6.54 -8.31
N MET A 847 4.26 6.43 -9.47
CA MET A 847 4.10 5.27 -10.34
C MET A 847 5.43 4.78 -10.93
N SER A 848 5.41 3.58 -11.48
CA SER A 848 6.46 3.05 -12.34
C SER A 848 5.84 2.44 -13.60
N ASP A 849 6.66 2.23 -14.62
CA ASP A 849 6.32 1.65 -15.91
C ASP A 849 6.54 0.12 -15.95
N HIS A 850 7.60 -0.35 -15.29
CA HIS A 850 7.99 -1.75 -15.18
C HIS A 850 8.99 -1.97 -14.03
N GLY A 851 9.17 -3.21 -13.58
CA GLY A 851 10.33 -3.56 -12.74
C GLY A 851 11.63 -3.74 -13.55
N HIS A 852 12.70 -4.19 -12.90
CA HIS A 852 13.99 -4.48 -13.57
C HIS A 852 13.82 -5.34 -14.81
N ARG A 853 14.38 -4.90 -15.95
CA ARG A 853 14.38 -5.62 -17.23
C ARG A 853 15.64 -6.44 -17.46
N PHE A 854 16.71 -6.12 -16.75
CA PHE A 854 18.04 -6.70 -16.93
C PHE A 854 18.67 -7.07 -15.59
N GLY A 855 19.74 -7.85 -15.65
CA GLY A 855 20.57 -8.21 -14.50
C GLY A 855 20.19 -9.55 -13.85
N GLY A 856 20.95 -9.94 -12.83
CA GLY A 856 20.84 -11.28 -12.22
C GLY A 856 19.46 -11.65 -11.70
N ILE A 857 18.62 -10.65 -11.36
CA ILE A 857 17.25 -10.89 -10.89
C ILE A 857 16.36 -11.53 -11.95
N MET A 858 16.61 -11.25 -13.23
CA MET A 858 15.83 -11.77 -14.36
C MET A 858 16.02 -13.26 -14.61
N LYS A 859 17.02 -13.88 -13.97
CA LYS A 859 17.21 -15.33 -13.98
C LYS A 859 16.20 -16.07 -13.10
N TYR A 860 15.46 -15.36 -12.25
CA TYR A 860 14.53 -15.94 -11.28
C TYR A 860 13.09 -15.54 -11.59
N ILE A 861 12.14 -16.45 -11.31
CA ILE A 861 10.70 -16.20 -11.51
C ILE A 861 10.19 -14.99 -10.75
N GLN A 862 10.67 -14.80 -9.52
CA GLN A 862 10.39 -13.60 -8.71
C GLN A 862 10.73 -12.33 -9.51
N GLY A 863 11.88 -12.29 -10.18
CA GLY A 863 12.29 -11.15 -11.00
C GLY A 863 11.39 -10.92 -12.21
N LEU A 864 10.94 -11.99 -12.87
CA LEU A 864 10.03 -11.90 -14.01
C LEU A 864 8.64 -11.37 -13.61
N LEU A 865 8.12 -11.81 -12.47
CA LEU A 865 6.85 -11.30 -11.94
C LEU A 865 6.99 -9.85 -11.44
N GLU A 866 8.07 -9.53 -10.74
CA GLU A 866 8.37 -8.16 -10.34
C GLU A 866 8.53 -7.21 -11.54
N ASN A 867 9.15 -7.68 -12.63
CA ASN A 867 9.28 -6.93 -13.87
C ASN A 867 7.91 -6.55 -14.46
N ARG A 868 6.87 -7.37 -14.26
CA ARG A 868 5.52 -7.18 -14.78
C ARG A 868 4.62 -6.35 -13.86
N MET A 869 4.96 -6.25 -12.57
CA MET A 869 4.18 -5.55 -11.54
C MET A 869 4.88 -4.30 -10.99
N PRO A 870 4.86 -3.19 -11.75
CA PRO A 870 5.34 -1.89 -11.28
C PRO A 870 4.52 -1.34 -10.11
N LEU A 871 5.06 -0.34 -9.42
CA LEU A 871 4.34 0.34 -8.33
C LEU A 871 3.31 1.37 -8.85
N LEU A 872 2.25 1.58 -8.08
CA LEU A 872 1.29 2.67 -8.26
C LEU A 872 0.67 3.06 -6.90
N TYR A 873 0.84 4.31 -6.48
CA TYR A 873 0.29 4.89 -5.26
C TYR A 873 -0.49 6.17 -5.55
N TYR A 874 -1.58 6.38 -4.82
CA TYR A 874 -2.36 7.62 -4.82
C TYR A 874 -2.35 8.25 -3.43
N VAL A 875 -1.96 9.52 -3.34
CA VAL A 875 -2.20 10.37 -2.18
C VAL A 875 -3.26 11.39 -2.58
N LEU A 876 -4.38 11.38 -1.85
CA LEU A 876 -5.52 12.24 -2.11
C LEU A 876 -5.73 13.24 -0.95
N PRO A 877 -6.10 14.50 -1.22
CA PRO A 877 -6.48 15.44 -0.16
C PRO A 877 -7.63 14.92 0.70
N SER A 878 -7.65 15.22 2.00
CA SER A 878 -8.72 14.76 2.91
C SER A 878 -10.11 15.22 2.46
N TRP A 879 -10.25 16.48 2.03
CA TRP A 879 -11.52 17.00 1.50
C TRP A 879 -11.96 16.29 0.22
N PHE A 880 -11.02 15.80 -0.60
CA PHE A 880 -11.32 15.07 -1.82
C PHE A 880 -11.89 13.70 -1.47
N LYS A 881 -11.27 13.00 -0.50
CA LYS A 881 -11.75 11.72 0.04
C LYS A 881 -13.17 11.85 0.59
N GLU A 882 -13.47 12.93 1.30
CA GLU A 882 -14.80 13.20 1.86
C GLU A 882 -15.82 13.56 0.78
N LYS A 883 -15.49 14.50 -0.11
CA LYS A 883 -16.41 14.98 -1.15
C LYS A 883 -16.72 13.92 -2.20
N TYR A 884 -15.71 13.15 -2.62
CA TYR A 884 -15.84 12.09 -3.62
C TYR A 884 -15.69 10.71 -2.97
N ALA A 885 -16.40 10.48 -1.86
CA ALA A 885 -16.31 9.26 -1.06
C ALA A 885 -16.52 7.97 -1.86
N ARG A 886 -17.44 7.97 -2.85
CA ARG A 886 -17.67 6.81 -3.73
C ARG A 886 -16.45 6.50 -4.60
N ALA A 887 -15.85 7.53 -5.21
CA ALA A 887 -14.63 7.41 -6.00
C ALA A 887 -13.48 6.83 -5.16
N TYR A 888 -13.32 7.34 -3.93
CA TYR A 888 -12.30 6.87 -2.99
C TYR A 888 -12.53 5.43 -2.52
N GLN A 889 -13.79 5.04 -2.26
CA GLN A 889 -14.15 3.66 -1.89
C GLN A 889 -13.88 2.68 -3.04
N ASN A 890 -14.19 3.07 -4.28
CA ASN A 890 -13.87 2.28 -5.47
C ASN A 890 -12.35 2.12 -5.60
N LEU A 891 -11.60 3.22 -5.50
CA LEU A 891 -10.13 3.19 -5.53
C LEU A 891 -9.55 2.24 -4.47
N LYS A 892 -10.03 2.30 -3.22
CA LYS A 892 -9.60 1.38 -2.15
C LYS A 892 -10.00 -0.08 -2.42
N SER A 893 -11.17 -0.31 -3.02
CA SER A 893 -11.64 -1.68 -3.33
C SER A 893 -10.85 -2.32 -4.48
N ASN A 894 -10.30 -1.48 -5.36
CA ASN A 894 -9.54 -1.90 -6.54
C ASN A 894 -8.08 -2.28 -6.26
N GLN A 895 -7.57 -2.05 -5.04
CA GLN A 895 -6.15 -2.22 -4.70
C GLN A 895 -5.57 -3.59 -5.10
N ASP A 896 -6.35 -4.65 -4.94
CA ASP A 896 -5.91 -6.02 -5.17
C ASP A 896 -6.41 -6.60 -6.51
N LEU A 897 -6.90 -5.75 -7.42
CA LEU A 897 -7.49 -6.12 -8.71
C LEU A 897 -6.58 -5.78 -9.89
N LEU A 898 -6.77 -6.51 -10.99
CA LEU A 898 -6.00 -6.34 -12.22
C LEU A 898 -6.26 -4.97 -12.84
N THR A 899 -5.23 -4.14 -12.86
CA THR A 899 -5.24 -2.79 -13.42
C THR A 899 -4.01 -2.57 -14.30
N THR A 900 -4.05 -1.54 -15.13
CA THR A 900 -3.09 -1.30 -16.21
C THR A 900 -2.87 0.20 -16.43
N PRO A 901 -1.82 0.59 -17.18
CA PRO A 901 -1.67 1.96 -17.67
C PRO A 901 -2.92 2.59 -18.29
N PHE A 902 -3.78 1.81 -18.96
CA PHE A 902 -5.03 2.32 -19.53
C PHE A 902 -6.04 2.74 -18.46
N ASP A 903 -6.08 2.03 -17.34
CA ASP A 903 -6.95 2.36 -16.20
C ASP A 903 -6.50 3.66 -15.53
N LEU A 904 -5.18 3.85 -15.40
CA LEU A 904 -4.60 5.09 -14.93
C LEU A 904 -4.91 6.26 -15.90
N HIS A 905 -4.83 6.04 -17.22
CA HIS A 905 -5.21 7.06 -18.20
C HIS A 905 -6.67 7.53 -18.02
N GLU A 906 -7.62 6.59 -17.88
CA GLU A 906 -9.03 6.94 -17.64
C GLU A 906 -9.23 7.64 -16.29
N THR A 907 -8.42 7.29 -15.28
CA THR A 907 -8.41 8.00 -13.98
C THR A 907 -7.90 9.44 -14.14
N LEU A 908 -6.86 9.66 -14.94
CA LEU A 908 -6.33 11.01 -15.21
C LEU A 908 -7.34 11.87 -15.98
N LYS A 909 -8.13 11.29 -16.88
CA LYS A 909 -9.23 11.99 -17.57
C LYS A 909 -10.30 12.46 -16.60
N ASP A 910 -10.67 11.62 -15.63
CA ASP A 910 -11.64 11.97 -14.59
C ASP A 910 -11.21 13.17 -13.73
N LEU A 911 -9.91 13.40 -13.59
CA LEU A 911 -9.34 14.51 -12.81
C LEU A 911 -9.32 15.86 -13.54
N VAL A 912 -9.70 15.90 -14.83
CA VAL A 912 -9.76 17.14 -15.63
C VAL A 912 -10.91 18.04 -15.16
N THR A 913 -12.14 17.54 -15.02
CA THR A 913 -13.32 18.35 -14.63
C THR A 913 -14.03 17.90 -13.34
N LEU A 914 -13.64 16.78 -12.72
CA LEU A 914 -14.23 16.21 -11.48
C LEU A 914 -15.76 15.94 -11.51
N GLU A 915 -16.49 16.40 -12.51
CA GLU A 915 -17.93 16.18 -12.68
C GLU A 915 -18.24 14.69 -12.87
N SER A 916 -17.39 13.99 -13.64
CA SER A 916 -17.53 12.58 -13.94
C SER A 916 -17.36 11.65 -12.73
N ILE A 917 -16.82 12.17 -11.62
CA ILE A 917 -16.60 11.43 -10.37
C ILE A 917 -17.55 11.84 -9.24
N THR A 918 -18.56 12.66 -9.54
CA THR A 918 -19.68 12.90 -8.63
C THR A 918 -20.43 11.58 -8.37
N ALA A 919 -21.09 11.48 -7.21
CA ALA A 919 -21.74 10.23 -6.82
C ALA A 919 -22.81 9.76 -7.84
N GLU A 920 -23.53 10.70 -8.45
CA GLU A 920 -24.53 10.43 -9.48
C GLU A 920 -23.88 9.92 -10.78
N GLN A 921 -22.88 10.64 -11.29
CA GLN A 921 -22.19 10.26 -12.53
C GLN A 921 -21.47 8.92 -12.41
N LEU A 922 -20.83 8.65 -11.26
CA LEU A 922 -20.23 7.34 -10.99
C LEU A 922 -21.27 6.23 -10.96
N TRP A 923 -22.43 6.45 -10.33
CA TRP A 923 -23.49 5.43 -10.30
C TRP A 923 -23.98 5.08 -11.72
N GLN A 924 -24.16 6.07 -12.60
CA GLN A 924 -24.55 5.84 -13.99
C GLN A 924 -23.47 5.07 -14.76
N ARG A 925 -22.21 5.51 -14.64
CA ARG A 925 -21.06 4.84 -15.29
C ARG A 925 -20.86 3.41 -14.79
N GLU A 926 -21.10 3.15 -13.50
CA GLU A 926 -21.08 1.81 -12.91
C GLU A 926 -22.16 0.90 -13.49
N MET A 927 -23.38 1.41 -13.73
CA MET A 927 -24.42 0.62 -14.37
C MET A 927 -24.08 0.28 -15.82
N ILE A 928 -23.53 1.24 -16.57
CA ILE A 928 -23.04 1.01 -17.92
C ILE A 928 -21.96 -0.07 -17.91
N LEU A 929 -21.00 0.01 -16.97
CA LEU A 929 -19.94 -0.98 -16.84
C LEU A 929 -20.48 -2.39 -16.53
N LYS A 930 -21.48 -2.52 -15.66
CA LYS A 930 -22.15 -3.81 -15.38
C LYS A 930 -22.86 -4.38 -16.62
N ASN A 931 -23.46 -3.53 -17.44
CA ASN A 931 -24.06 -3.98 -18.70
C ASN A 931 -23.00 -4.48 -19.69
N HIS A 932 -21.86 -3.79 -19.78
CA HIS A 932 -20.71 -4.27 -20.57
C HIS A 932 -20.16 -5.60 -20.06
N GLU A 933 -20.09 -5.79 -18.74
CA GLU A 933 -19.68 -7.05 -18.11
C GLU A 933 -20.61 -8.20 -18.52
N ASN A 934 -21.93 -8.02 -18.39
CA ASN A 934 -22.91 -9.03 -18.77
C ASN A 934 -22.84 -9.43 -20.25
N ASN A 935 -22.44 -8.50 -21.12
CA ASN A 935 -22.27 -8.71 -22.56
C ASN A 935 -20.84 -9.11 -22.95
N SER A 936 -19.95 -9.41 -22.00
CA SER A 936 -18.53 -9.73 -22.26
C SER A 936 -17.79 -8.67 -23.10
N ALA A 937 -18.19 -7.41 -22.98
CA ALA A 937 -17.73 -6.28 -23.78
C ALA A 937 -17.13 -5.16 -22.90
N LEU A 938 -16.37 -5.54 -21.87
CA LEU A 938 -15.71 -4.60 -20.97
C LEU A 938 -14.72 -3.69 -21.73
N PRO A 939 -14.68 -2.39 -21.42
CA PRO A 939 -13.69 -1.50 -22.02
C PRO A 939 -12.29 -1.85 -21.53
N ARG A 940 -11.29 -1.62 -22.39
CA ARG A 940 -9.88 -1.92 -22.09
C ARG A 940 -9.36 -1.11 -20.91
N GLY A 941 -9.71 0.16 -20.82
CA GLY A 941 -9.39 1.04 -19.70
C GLY A 941 -10.65 1.34 -18.87
N ILE A 942 -10.54 1.20 -17.56
CA ILE A 942 -11.57 1.50 -16.57
C ILE A 942 -10.92 2.38 -15.51
N SER A 943 -11.48 3.58 -15.30
CA SER A 943 -10.99 4.49 -14.24
C SER A 943 -10.93 3.79 -12.89
N HIS A 944 -9.88 4.04 -12.11
CA HIS A 944 -9.76 3.50 -10.76
C HIS A 944 -10.80 4.08 -9.78
N PHE A 945 -11.52 5.13 -10.18
CA PHE A 945 -12.69 5.64 -9.45
C PHE A 945 -13.99 4.88 -9.73
N LEU A 946 -13.97 3.91 -10.65
CA LEU A 946 -15.02 2.92 -10.90
C LEU A 946 -14.60 1.56 -10.34
N PRO A 947 -15.53 0.67 -9.96
CA PRO A 947 -15.20 -0.67 -9.50
C PRO A 947 -14.65 -1.50 -10.66
N ILE A 948 -13.44 -2.05 -10.48
CA ILE A 948 -12.85 -2.97 -11.45
C ILE A 948 -13.56 -4.33 -11.31
N PRO A 949 -14.12 -4.92 -12.40
CA PRO A 949 -14.84 -6.19 -12.31
C PRO A 949 -13.94 -7.38 -11.93
N LEU A 950 -14.45 -8.27 -11.07
CA LEU A 950 -13.74 -9.51 -10.70
C LEU A 950 -13.59 -10.49 -11.87
N SER A 951 -14.49 -10.39 -12.85
CA SER A 951 -14.45 -11.17 -14.09
C SER A 951 -13.36 -10.73 -15.07
N ARG A 952 -12.67 -9.60 -14.80
CA ARG A 952 -11.69 -9.02 -15.72
C ARG A 952 -10.45 -9.92 -15.86
N THR A 953 -10.12 -10.26 -17.10
CA THR A 953 -8.93 -11.04 -17.48
C THR A 953 -7.85 -10.16 -18.12
N CYS A 954 -6.62 -10.68 -18.25
CA CYS A 954 -5.55 -10.00 -18.99
C CYS A 954 -5.96 -9.58 -20.40
N ARG A 955 -6.66 -10.47 -21.13
CA ARG A 955 -7.14 -10.19 -22.49
C ARG A 955 -8.09 -8.99 -22.52
N MET A 956 -9.05 -8.93 -21.58
CA MET A 956 -9.98 -7.79 -21.46
C MET A 956 -9.26 -6.49 -21.09
N ALA A 957 -8.22 -6.58 -20.26
CA ALA A 957 -7.39 -5.44 -19.87
C ALA A 957 -6.37 -5.02 -20.95
N GLY A 958 -6.31 -5.70 -22.11
CA GLY A 958 -5.35 -5.41 -23.16
C GLY A 958 -3.90 -5.79 -22.81
N ILE A 959 -3.71 -6.77 -21.92
CA ILE A 959 -2.41 -7.30 -21.53
C ILE A 959 -2.13 -8.56 -22.35
N GLU A 960 -1.01 -8.56 -23.07
CA GLU A 960 -0.53 -9.72 -23.80
C GLU A 960 -0.08 -10.86 -22.85
N ASN A 961 -0.20 -12.13 -23.26
CA ASN A 961 0.14 -13.28 -22.39
C ASN A 961 1.60 -13.24 -21.89
N SER A 962 2.52 -12.65 -22.65
CA SER A 962 3.94 -12.43 -22.29
C SER A 962 4.13 -11.56 -21.04
N TYR A 963 3.17 -10.67 -20.76
CA TYR A 963 3.17 -9.74 -19.62
C TYR A 963 2.09 -10.03 -18.59
N CYS A 964 1.18 -10.97 -18.88
CA CYS A 964 0.10 -11.36 -17.99
C CYS A 964 0.61 -12.09 -16.75
N VAL A 965 0.31 -11.56 -15.55
CA VAL A 965 0.67 -12.18 -14.26
C VAL A 965 -0.39 -13.12 -13.71
N CYS A 966 -1.58 -13.19 -14.32
CA CYS A 966 -2.68 -14.06 -13.87
C CYS A 966 -2.44 -15.55 -14.18
N ARG A 967 -1.29 -15.91 -14.77
CA ARG A 967 -0.99 -17.24 -15.30
C ARG A 967 -0.53 -18.17 -14.18
N SER A 968 -1.12 -19.36 -14.13
CA SER A 968 -0.69 -20.44 -13.21
C SER A 968 0.36 -21.29 -13.92
N LEU A 969 1.64 -20.97 -13.70
CA LEU A 969 2.78 -21.68 -14.28
C LEU A 969 3.45 -22.55 -13.22
N THR A 970 3.93 -23.72 -13.65
CA THR A 970 4.70 -24.66 -12.83
C THR A 970 6.06 -24.92 -13.47
N ASP A 971 7.10 -25.01 -12.64
CA ASP A 971 8.45 -25.37 -13.10
C ASP A 971 8.44 -26.76 -13.76
N ILE A 972 9.11 -26.87 -14.90
CA ILE A 972 9.31 -28.13 -15.61
C ILE A 972 10.78 -28.29 -15.99
N SER A 973 11.23 -29.54 -16.14
CA SER A 973 12.61 -29.82 -16.53
C SER A 973 12.95 -29.16 -17.87
N THR A 974 14.14 -28.54 -17.95
CA THR A 974 14.68 -27.99 -19.19
C THR A 974 14.98 -29.08 -20.24
N ASP A 975 15.10 -30.33 -19.80
CA ASP A 975 15.28 -31.50 -20.68
C ASP A 975 13.96 -32.04 -21.26
N ASN A 976 12.81 -31.50 -20.84
CA ASN A 976 11.52 -31.91 -21.35
C ASN A 976 11.46 -31.71 -22.88
N LEU A 977 10.96 -32.71 -23.61
CA LEU A 977 10.90 -32.68 -25.08
C LEU A 977 10.11 -31.47 -25.60
N ALA A 978 8.98 -31.13 -24.98
CA ALA A 978 8.16 -30.00 -25.37
C ALA A 978 8.88 -28.66 -25.12
N VAL A 979 9.68 -28.57 -24.04
CA VAL A 979 10.54 -27.39 -23.78
C VAL A 979 11.59 -27.24 -24.86
N ARG A 980 12.29 -28.32 -25.22
CA ARG A 980 13.29 -28.28 -26.31
C ARG A 980 12.65 -27.85 -27.62
N GLN A 981 11.47 -28.39 -27.96
CA GLN A 981 10.70 -27.99 -29.15
C GLN A 981 10.30 -26.51 -29.11
N ALA A 982 9.81 -26.02 -27.98
CA ALA A 982 9.46 -24.62 -27.78
C ALA A 982 10.67 -23.69 -27.97
N VAL A 983 11.84 -24.07 -27.44
CA VAL A 983 13.09 -23.31 -27.58
C VAL A 983 13.58 -23.31 -29.03
N TYR A 984 13.56 -24.45 -29.72
CA TYR A 984 13.92 -24.50 -31.14
C TYR A 984 13.00 -23.62 -31.98
N TYR A 985 11.70 -23.62 -31.70
CA TYR A 985 10.75 -22.73 -32.36
C TYR A 985 11.05 -21.25 -32.06
N ALA A 986 11.42 -20.91 -30.82
CA ALA A 986 11.82 -19.56 -30.45
C ALA A 986 13.07 -19.09 -31.21
N VAL A 987 14.11 -19.94 -31.31
CA VAL A 987 15.32 -19.64 -32.09
C VAL A 987 15.01 -19.52 -33.58
N TYR A 988 14.17 -20.40 -34.12
CA TYR A 988 13.69 -20.31 -35.50
C TYR A 988 12.98 -18.97 -35.77
N PHE A 989 12.07 -18.57 -34.87
CA PHE A 989 11.37 -17.29 -34.96
C PHE A 989 12.35 -16.11 -34.93
N ILE A 990 13.34 -16.11 -34.02
CA ILE A 990 14.38 -15.07 -33.97
C ILE A 990 15.15 -15.02 -35.29
N ASN A 991 15.55 -16.16 -35.84
CA ASN A 991 16.26 -16.24 -37.11
C ASN A 991 15.42 -15.74 -38.30
N SER A 992 14.09 -15.86 -38.24
CA SER A 992 13.20 -15.26 -39.24
C SER A 992 13.19 -13.71 -39.20
N ILE A 993 13.55 -13.11 -38.06
CA ILE A 993 13.70 -11.66 -37.91
C ILE A 993 15.10 -11.24 -38.36
N VAL A 994 16.16 -11.86 -37.80
CA VAL A 994 17.55 -11.44 -38.10
C VAL A 994 17.97 -11.77 -39.52
N SER A 995 17.37 -12.75 -40.20
CA SER A 995 17.66 -13.05 -41.61
C SER A 995 17.29 -11.91 -42.58
N LYS A 996 16.42 -10.97 -42.16
CA LYS A 996 16.12 -9.75 -42.92
C LYS A 996 17.29 -8.74 -42.90
N TYR A 997 18.29 -8.97 -42.06
CA TYR A 997 19.46 -8.11 -41.86
C TYR A 997 20.74 -8.90 -42.12
N PRO A 998 21.27 -8.89 -43.36
CA PRO A 998 22.42 -9.71 -43.76
C PRO A 998 23.68 -9.54 -42.90
N GLN A 999 23.83 -8.40 -42.23
CA GLN A 999 24.92 -8.09 -41.31
C GLN A 999 24.85 -8.88 -39.98
N CYS A 1000 23.68 -9.42 -39.61
CA CYS A 1000 23.50 -10.21 -38.40
C CYS A 1000 23.86 -11.68 -38.64
N ALA A 1001 24.50 -12.30 -37.65
CA ALA A 1001 24.73 -13.74 -37.62
C ALA A 1001 23.42 -14.51 -37.41
N ILE A 1002 23.34 -15.70 -38.01
CA ILE A 1002 22.28 -16.66 -37.69
C ILE A 1002 22.60 -17.26 -36.32
N LEU A 1003 21.62 -17.28 -35.44
CA LEU A 1003 21.79 -17.73 -34.06
C LEU A 1003 21.49 -19.22 -33.92
N SER A 1004 22.21 -19.87 -33.04
CA SER A 1004 21.96 -21.25 -32.62
C SER A 1004 21.69 -21.32 -31.11
N LEU A 1005 21.02 -22.37 -30.66
CA LEU A 1005 20.76 -22.59 -29.24
C LEU A 1005 22.08 -22.90 -28.53
N GLY A 1006 22.40 -22.12 -27.49
CA GLY A 1006 23.47 -22.40 -26.53
C GLY A 1006 22.96 -23.30 -25.41
N THR A 1007 22.34 -22.71 -24.38
CA THR A 1007 21.86 -23.44 -23.20
C THR A 1007 20.41 -23.08 -22.87
N VAL A 1008 19.65 -24.00 -22.29
CA VAL A 1008 18.32 -23.71 -21.71
C VAL A 1008 18.48 -23.53 -20.21
N THR A 1009 18.18 -22.34 -19.71
CA THR A 1009 18.48 -21.92 -18.33
C THR A 1009 17.27 -22.01 -17.40
N GLY A 1010 16.06 -22.15 -17.93
CA GLY A 1010 14.86 -22.40 -17.15
C GLY A 1010 13.61 -22.60 -18.00
N ALA A 1011 12.64 -23.33 -17.49
CA ALA A 1011 11.37 -23.56 -18.17
C ALA A 1011 10.23 -23.74 -17.17
N MET A 1012 9.08 -23.16 -17.50
CA MET A 1012 7.82 -23.40 -16.84
C MET A 1012 6.76 -23.72 -17.89
N ALA A 1013 5.78 -24.53 -17.52
CA ALA A 1013 4.59 -24.76 -18.31
C ALA A 1013 3.33 -24.47 -17.51
N GLY A 1014 2.28 -24.12 -18.23
CA GLY A 1014 0.93 -24.04 -17.71
C GLY A 1014 -0.06 -24.08 -18.85
N VAL A 1015 -1.26 -23.55 -18.59
CA VAL A 1015 -2.33 -23.47 -19.57
C VAL A 1015 -2.58 -22.00 -19.89
N GLY A 1016 -2.51 -21.66 -21.18
CA GLY A 1016 -2.80 -20.34 -21.69
C GLY A 1016 -4.29 -20.00 -21.60
N ILE A 1017 -4.62 -18.73 -21.82
CA ILE A 1017 -5.98 -18.18 -21.64
C ILE A 1017 -7.02 -18.91 -22.50
N SER A 1018 -6.62 -19.44 -23.66
CA SER A 1018 -7.51 -20.16 -24.60
C SER A 1018 -7.49 -21.68 -24.42
N GLY A 1019 -6.86 -22.20 -23.36
CA GLY A 1019 -6.68 -23.64 -23.14
C GLY A 1019 -5.55 -24.28 -23.94
N GLU A 1020 -4.66 -23.46 -24.51
CA GLU A 1020 -3.43 -23.88 -25.19
C GLU A 1020 -2.31 -24.22 -24.19
N GLU A 1021 -1.38 -25.11 -24.55
CA GLU A 1021 -0.20 -25.33 -23.73
C GLU A 1021 0.66 -24.07 -23.76
N ASP A 1022 1.20 -23.67 -22.61
CA ASP A 1022 1.85 -22.40 -22.47
C ASP A 1022 3.21 -22.56 -21.77
N TYR A 1023 4.27 -22.29 -22.53
CA TYR A 1023 5.66 -22.49 -22.12
C TYR A 1023 6.35 -21.15 -21.93
N GLN A 1024 6.80 -20.86 -20.71
CA GLN A 1024 7.70 -19.75 -20.44
C GLN A 1024 9.13 -20.28 -20.29
N ILE A 1025 9.98 -19.95 -21.25
CA ILE A 1025 11.33 -20.51 -21.39
C ILE A 1025 12.39 -19.41 -21.32
N ASN A 1026 13.51 -19.73 -20.69
CA ASN A 1026 14.72 -18.94 -20.65
C ASN A 1026 15.86 -19.74 -21.29
N PHE A 1027 16.58 -19.13 -22.21
CA PHE A 1027 17.64 -19.78 -22.97
C PHE A 1027 18.70 -18.78 -23.42
N GLU A 1028 19.87 -19.29 -23.81
CA GLU A 1028 20.98 -18.54 -24.35
C GLU A 1028 21.22 -18.92 -25.82
N THR A 1029 21.62 -17.96 -26.66
CA THR A 1029 22.02 -18.26 -28.04
C THR A 1029 23.47 -17.90 -28.31
N THR A 1030 24.06 -18.59 -29.28
CA THR A 1030 25.40 -18.35 -29.80
C THR A 1030 25.35 -18.02 -31.30
N PRO A 1031 26.23 -17.13 -31.81
CA PRO A 1031 27.22 -16.33 -31.08
C PRO A 1031 26.58 -15.19 -30.25
N GLY A 1032 27.34 -14.64 -29.29
CA GLY A 1032 26.95 -13.44 -28.52
C GLY A 1032 26.30 -13.69 -27.16
N ASP A 1033 26.22 -14.95 -26.70
CA ASP A 1033 25.71 -15.36 -25.38
C ASP A 1033 24.43 -14.61 -24.95
N ALA A 1034 23.48 -14.55 -25.88
CA ALA A 1034 22.27 -13.79 -25.71
C ALA A 1034 21.31 -14.49 -24.75
N SER A 1035 21.16 -13.98 -23.53
CA SER A 1035 20.14 -14.49 -22.60
C SER A 1035 18.77 -13.95 -23.00
N LEU A 1036 17.84 -14.85 -23.29
CA LEU A 1036 16.52 -14.57 -23.83
C LEU A 1036 15.43 -15.25 -22.99
N SER A 1037 14.27 -14.60 -22.89
CA SER A 1037 13.04 -15.16 -22.31
C SER A 1037 11.91 -15.08 -23.32
N ALA A 1038 11.25 -16.21 -23.57
CA ALA A 1038 10.13 -16.31 -24.51
C ALA A 1038 8.90 -16.93 -23.82
N THR A 1039 7.72 -16.50 -24.25
CA THR A 1039 6.46 -17.21 -23.99
C THR A 1039 6.02 -17.86 -25.30
N ILE A 1040 5.97 -19.18 -25.34
CA ILE A 1040 5.61 -19.97 -26.52
C ILE A 1040 4.33 -20.73 -26.20
N LEU A 1041 3.33 -20.59 -27.07
CA LEU A 1041 2.05 -21.28 -26.94
C LEU A 1041 1.99 -22.40 -27.97
N ARG A 1042 1.35 -23.51 -27.59
CA ARG A 1042 1.06 -24.63 -28.49
C ARG A 1042 -0.43 -24.90 -28.47
N ASP A 1043 -1.05 -24.75 -29.63
CA ASP A 1043 -2.48 -25.01 -29.77
C ASP A 1043 -2.80 -26.52 -29.76
N LYS A 1044 -4.10 -26.84 -29.78
CA LYS A 1044 -4.58 -28.23 -29.77
C LYS A 1044 -4.20 -29.02 -31.03
N ASN A 1045 -3.84 -28.34 -32.12
CA ASN A 1045 -3.38 -28.95 -33.36
C ASN A 1045 -1.85 -29.16 -33.36
N GLY A 1046 -1.17 -28.79 -32.27
CA GLY A 1046 0.28 -28.88 -32.13
C GLY A 1046 1.04 -27.74 -32.80
N ILE A 1047 0.37 -26.66 -33.21
CA ILE A 1047 1.00 -25.49 -33.85
C ILE A 1047 1.59 -24.60 -32.77
N TRP A 1048 2.88 -24.29 -32.93
CA TRP A 1048 3.64 -23.41 -32.06
C TRP A 1048 3.48 -21.95 -32.51
N ARG A 1049 3.35 -21.04 -31.54
CA ARG A 1049 3.32 -19.59 -31.77
C ARG A 1049 4.06 -18.85 -30.67
N VAL A 1050 4.81 -17.82 -31.03
CA VAL A 1050 5.36 -16.89 -30.04
C VAL A 1050 4.22 -16.01 -29.54
N SER A 1051 4.07 -15.90 -28.22
CA SER A 1051 3.21 -14.89 -27.63
C SER A 1051 4.06 -13.69 -27.25
N GLY A 1052 3.87 -12.58 -27.95
CA GLY A 1052 4.58 -11.34 -27.73
C GLY A 1052 6.01 -11.33 -28.18
N THR A 1053 6.75 -10.39 -27.62
CA THR A 1053 8.17 -10.20 -27.91
C THR A 1053 9.00 -11.18 -27.10
N ILE A 1054 9.99 -11.81 -27.75
CA ILE A 1054 11.04 -12.54 -27.04
C ILE A 1054 11.96 -11.50 -26.39
N ALA A 1055 12.02 -11.51 -25.06
CA ALA A 1055 12.75 -10.50 -24.30
C ALA A 1055 14.22 -10.87 -24.18
N ARG A 1056 15.12 -9.97 -24.60
CA ARG A 1056 16.55 -10.03 -24.23
C ARG A 1056 16.70 -9.61 -22.77
N ILE A 1057 17.19 -10.50 -21.90
CA ILE A 1057 17.26 -10.30 -20.44
C ILE A 1057 18.67 -9.95 -19.92
N ASN A 1058 19.68 -9.97 -20.78
CA ASN A 1058 20.99 -9.33 -20.55
C ASN A 1058 21.15 -8.09 -21.47
N GLN A 1059 22.09 -7.20 -21.14
CA GLN A 1059 22.41 -6.07 -22.01
C GLN A 1059 23.08 -6.59 -23.30
N TYR A 1060 22.65 -6.09 -24.46
CA TYR A 1060 23.21 -6.47 -25.77
C TYR A 1060 24.49 -5.68 -26.13
N GLY A 1061 24.85 -4.62 -25.38
CA GLY A 1061 26.11 -3.90 -25.57
C GLY A 1061 26.38 -3.49 -27.02
N ASN A 1062 27.53 -3.94 -27.56
CA ASN A 1062 27.95 -3.68 -28.94
C ASN A 1062 27.59 -4.82 -29.91
N ASP A 1063 26.88 -5.86 -29.44
CA ASP A 1063 26.51 -7.04 -30.24
C ASP A 1063 25.74 -6.65 -31.51
N SER A 1064 24.89 -5.63 -31.40
CA SER A 1064 23.93 -5.25 -32.44
C SER A 1064 24.20 -3.87 -33.05
N HIS A 1065 25.46 -3.41 -33.04
CA HIS A 1065 25.82 -2.04 -33.47
C HIS A 1065 25.56 -1.77 -34.97
N CYS A 1066 25.57 -2.82 -35.79
CA CYS A 1066 25.32 -2.79 -37.23
C CYS A 1066 23.82 -2.69 -37.62
N VAL A 1067 22.91 -2.60 -36.65
CA VAL A 1067 21.46 -2.48 -36.88
C VAL A 1067 20.83 -1.38 -36.03
N GLU A 1068 19.97 -0.59 -36.67
CA GLU A 1068 19.18 0.47 -36.03
C GLU A 1068 17.70 0.12 -35.84
N ASN A 1069 17.21 -0.95 -36.47
CA ASN A 1069 15.85 -1.43 -36.22
C ASN A 1069 15.71 -1.95 -34.78
N ARG A 1070 14.73 -1.40 -34.04
CA ARG A 1070 14.53 -1.68 -32.61
C ARG A 1070 14.31 -3.16 -32.28
N GLU A 1071 13.57 -3.87 -33.12
CA GLU A 1071 13.26 -5.29 -32.91
C GLU A 1071 14.48 -6.17 -33.19
N ALA A 1072 15.10 -5.99 -34.35
CA ALA A 1072 16.29 -6.73 -34.73
C ALA A 1072 17.48 -6.46 -33.80
N LYS A 1073 17.60 -5.26 -33.23
CA LYS A 1073 18.67 -4.89 -32.29
C LYS A 1073 18.66 -5.75 -31.01
N MET A 1074 17.52 -6.33 -30.61
CA MET A 1074 17.46 -7.23 -29.44
C MET A 1074 18.16 -8.57 -29.68
N TYR A 1075 18.20 -9.03 -30.92
CA TYR A 1075 18.66 -10.37 -31.27
C TYR A 1075 19.95 -10.37 -32.10
N CYS A 1076 20.21 -9.32 -32.88
CA CYS A 1076 21.31 -9.27 -33.81
C CYS A 1076 22.67 -9.37 -33.10
N PHE A 1077 23.50 -10.30 -33.56
CA PHE A 1077 24.93 -10.30 -33.33
C PHE A 1077 25.64 -9.99 -34.65
N CYS A 1078 26.37 -8.87 -34.72
CA CYS A 1078 26.99 -8.39 -35.94
C CYS A 1078 28.15 -9.29 -36.37
N LYS A 1079 28.19 -9.68 -37.64
CA LYS A 1079 29.16 -10.66 -38.16
C LYS A 1079 30.61 -10.17 -38.10
N ASP A 1080 30.84 -8.87 -38.16
CA ASP A 1080 32.16 -8.25 -38.01
C ASP A 1080 32.74 -8.43 -36.59
N MET A 1081 31.90 -8.61 -35.57
CA MET A 1081 32.31 -9.02 -34.23
C MET A 1081 32.77 -10.49 -34.20
N ALA A 1082 32.29 -11.34 -35.11
CA ALA A 1082 32.69 -12.75 -35.20
C ALA A 1082 34.08 -12.94 -35.85
N SER A 1083 34.50 -12.03 -36.75
CA SER A 1083 35.79 -12.11 -37.44
C SER A 1083 37.03 -11.90 -36.55
N GLY A 1084 36.85 -11.50 -35.28
CA GLY A 1084 37.92 -11.41 -34.28
C GLY A 1084 38.08 -12.67 -33.41
N LEU A 1085 37.18 -13.64 -33.52
CA LEU A 1085 37.20 -14.89 -32.77
C LEU A 1085 37.67 -16.00 -33.70
N ASN A 1086 38.93 -16.43 -33.57
CA ASN A 1086 39.43 -17.67 -34.16
C ASN A 1086 38.66 -18.86 -33.58
N LEU A 1087 37.48 -19.15 -34.14
CA LEU A 1087 36.84 -20.45 -34.03
C LEU A 1087 37.25 -21.21 -35.29
N GLN A 1088 38.26 -22.07 -35.16
CA GLN A 1088 38.50 -23.09 -36.16
C GLN A 1088 37.28 -24.02 -36.25
N PRO A 1089 36.97 -24.51 -37.46
CA PRO A 1089 35.68 -25.10 -37.82
C PRO A 1089 35.30 -26.35 -37.02
#